data_AF-A0A3C1FHH2-F1
#
_entry.id   AF-A0A3C1FHH2-F1
#
_cell.length_a   1.000
_cell.length_b   1.000
_cell.length_c   1.000
_cell.angle_alpha   90.00
_cell.angle_beta   90.00
_cell.angle_gamma   90.00
#
_symmetry.space_group_name_H-M   'P 1'
#
loop_
_entity.id
_entity.type
_entity.pdbx_description
1 polymer ?
#
loop_
_entity_poly.entity_id
_entity_poly.type
_entity_poly.pdbx_seq_one_letter_code
_entity_poly.pdbx_strand_id
1 'polypeptide(L)'
;MALVSGLSLTAAPSASAVTSSAKLSFISQLVSSAQAAQSAYGVPASVSIAQAAVNSNWGTDTMAKSARNYFDVRCMAVLSAAGFAKVANAQVGKRYILGAEAAVTNTNPSAFDCSELVQWVYGRSGNPITDLAAAQYNVTKRVKGSPKPGDLVFLRNNPARSNGIGHVAVVTKKLKNGDWRVIEARGRAYGVVRTTLSYWKKRSYYAGLRRYSQLNLVGDAGVLATTVVSSYQAGCVSITSGKSTVKYRKYSSAGNSVLDHASIVASDPKYTWARATMASVSSYVNAIAHLEHASSATSYAKSVKSVIDTYDLTKYDKAPLNLVLSSGKKGAKVTALQYLLADKGASVKVTGSFDSQTVAAVKWFQKANHLTVDGEAGPNTLSKLKTSVTLGSTGNRAYAIKTLLAAAGYPSESGSKVESTTYASLKAFQARNGIRQGSTNTDTWWRLFMTLDSAPTPTIKGTTTVGQTLSVTPGSWGSRVETAYQWYRNGVAISGASGTSYKLQPADAQKSIVAAVTGFRPTYTSVTRGSATTAPITPARLTSTPTPKINGVTAVGRTLSVTTGSWAPGPVTLRYQWYRNGTAITKATGSRYRLQSADYGARITVRVTGSKAGYYSAAKTSTASNAVAKGTISKPPTPKISGTVKIGRTVTAVVGTWSPKPANLRYQWYRNGKAIPNATAASYKIRTSDAGRVLKVRVTSSDKSYNTVSVYSAQTGKVRNLGWKTKGKASITGVARRGHRLSAAVSTFSPTPTLSYQWYRNGTAITGATKATYKLSKADRHATVRVKVRAQHSGYATVVRTAKVKVA
;
A
#
# COMPACT_ATOMS: atom_id res chain seq x y z
N MET A 1 43.96 52.04 7.48
CA MET A 1 44.76 52.71 6.42
C MET A 1 45.23 51.63 5.44
N ALA A 2 44.89 51.56 4.16
CA ALA A 2 44.07 52.41 3.29
C ALA A 2 43.26 51.50 2.32
N LEU A 3 42.06 51.96 1.97
CA LEU A 3 41.10 51.35 1.05
C LEU A 3 41.47 51.56 -0.44
N VAL A 4 41.09 50.62 -1.30
CA VAL A 4 40.55 50.83 -2.66
C VAL A 4 39.53 49.71 -2.91
N SER A 5 38.23 49.93 -2.69
CA SER A 5 37.21 50.43 -3.64
C SER A 5 36.87 49.44 -4.76
N GLY A 6 35.59 49.06 -4.79
CA GLY A 6 35.01 48.15 -5.76
C GLY A 6 35.01 48.68 -7.19
N LEU A 7 35.02 47.72 -8.11
CA LEU A 7 34.62 47.92 -9.51
C LEU A 7 33.40 47.04 -9.74
N SER A 8 32.26 47.71 -9.84
CA SER A 8 31.05 47.25 -10.49
C SER A 8 31.38 46.90 -11.94
N LEU A 9 31.51 45.60 -12.24
CA LEU A 9 31.28 45.12 -13.59
C LEU A 9 29.77 45.01 -13.79
N THR A 10 29.32 45.58 -14.91
CA THR A 10 28.04 45.34 -15.55
C THR A 10 27.61 43.87 -15.41
N ALA A 11 26.34 43.66 -15.09
CA ALA A 11 25.74 42.33 -14.91
C ALA A 11 26.09 41.43 -16.11
N ALA A 12 26.99 40.48 -15.88
CA ALA A 12 27.17 39.32 -16.75
C ALA A 12 25.86 38.52 -16.74
N PRO A 13 25.47 37.89 -17.86
CA PRO A 13 24.21 37.17 -17.95
C PRO A 13 24.16 36.12 -16.84
N SER A 14 23.04 36.11 -16.11
CA SER A 14 22.74 35.20 -15.01
C SER A 14 23.23 33.79 -15.34
N ALA A 15 24.33 33.36 -14.73
CA ALA A 15 24.80 31.99 -14.85
C ALA A 15 23.65 31.08 -14.40
N SER A 16 23.07 30.32 -15.34
CA SER A 16 21.92 29.48 -15.06
C SER A 16 22.25 28.57 -13.87
N ALA A 17 21.46 28.69 -12.79
CA ALA A 17 21.65 27.89 -11.60
C ALA A 17 21.71 26.40 -11.99
N VAL A 18 22.72 25.67 -11.49
CA VAL A 18 22.90 24.25 -11.79
C VAL A 18 21.61 23.50 -11.46
N THR A 19 21.05 22.81 -12.45
CA THR A 19 19.75 22.13 -12.32
C THR A 19 19.81 21.04 -11.25
N SER A 20 18.67 20.77 -10.61
CA SER A 20 18.58 19.70 -9.61
C SER A 20 19.02 18.33 -10.14
N SER A 21 18.73 18.04 -11.41
CA SER A 21 19.16 16.80 -12.08
C SER A 21 20.68 16.72 -12.26
N ALA A 22 21.33 17.82 -12.65
CA ALA A 22 22.79 17.87 -12.75
C ALA A 22 23.47 17.70 -11.39
N LYS A 23 22.90 18.27 -10.32
CA LYS A 23 23.38 18.10 -8.94
C LYS A 23 23.30 16.64 -8.46
N LEU A 24 22.20 15.94 -8.77
CA LEU A 24 22.05 14.52 -8.44
C LEU A 24 23.02 13.64 -9.26
N SER A 25 23.22 13.95 -10.54
CA SER A 25 24.21 13.26 -11.38
C SER A 25 25.64 13.44 -10.85
N PHE A 26 25.97 14.66 -10.41
CA PHE A 26 27.25 14.97 -9.79
C PHE A 26 27.47 14.13 -8.53
N ILE A 27 26.49 14.08 -7.63
CA ILE A 27 26.55 13.24 -6.42
C ILE A 27 26.79 11.78 -6.80
N SER A 28 25.97 11.24 -7.71
CA SER A 28 26.03 9.83 -8.13
C SER A 28 27.40 9.44 -8.67
N GLN A 29 28.04 10.32 -9.46
CA GLN A 29 29.38 10.08 -10.00
C GLN A 29 30.44 9.92 -8.90
N LEU A 30 30.28 10.59 -7.76
CA LEU A 30 31.28 10.60 -6.68
C LEU A 30 31.06 9.52 -5.63
N VAL A 31 29.84 8.97 -5.47
CA VAL A 31 29.49 8.03 -4.39
C VAL A 31 30.52 6.91 -4.25
N SER A 32 30.82 6.18 -5.32
CA SER A 32 31.72 5.01 -5.24
C SER A 32 33.14 5.41 -4.82
N SER A 33 33.65 6.54 -5.31
CA SER A 33 35.00 7.02 -4.97
C SER A 33 35.05 7.60 -3.56
N ALA A 34 34.01 8.29 -3.12
CA ALA A 34 33.88 8.80 -1.76
C ALA A 34 33.76 7.68 -0.72
N GLN A 35 33.03 6.61 -1.04
CA GLN A 35 32.95 5.41 -0.21
C GLN A 35 34.27 4.64 -0.16
N ALA A 36 35.00 4.56 -1.27
CA ALA A 36 36.34 3.99 -1.32
C ALA A 36 37.32 4.83 -0.48
N ALA A 37 37.25 6.15 -0.61
CA ALA A 37 38.04 7.09 0.20
C ALA A 37 37.74 6.96 1.70
N GLN A 38 36.47 6.85 2.09
CA GLN A 38 36.09 6.60 3.48
C GLN A 38 36.64 5.27 3.99
N SER A 39 36.55 4.22 3.17
CA SER A 39 37.03 2.89 3.56
C SER A 39 38.55 2.82 3.69
N ALA A 40 39.29 3.54 2.86
CA ALA A 40 40.74 3.53 2.82
C ALA A 40 41.39 4.53 3.78
N TYR A 41 40.79 5.70 3.97
CA TYR A 41 41.40 6.86 4.62
C TYR A 41 40.57 7.44 5.77
N GLY A 42 39.35 6.96 5.96
CA GLY A 42 38.48 7.39 7.04
C GLY A 42 37.86 8.78 6.84
N VAL A 43 37.93 9.41 5.67
CA VAL A 43 37.19 10.66 5.43
C VAL A 43 35.72 10.33 5.14
N PRO A 44 34.72 10.90 5.84
CA PRO A 44 33.32 10.63 5.56
C PRO A 44 32.96 10.87 4.08
N ALA A 45 32.26 9.93 3.46
CA ALA A 45 31.84 10.03 2.07
C ALA A 45 30.89 11.21 1.87
N SER A 46 29.99 11.44 2.84
CA SER A 46 29.08 12.58 2.90
C SER A 46 29.80 13.91 2.81
N VAL A 47 30.89 14.06 3.57
CA VAL A 47 31.70 15.28 3.60
C VAL A 47 32.50 15.43 2.31
N SER A 48 33.09 14.35 1.80
CA SER A 48 33.85 14.36 0.54
C SER A 48 32.99 14.82 -0.65
N ILE A 49 31.77 14.29 -0.76
CA ILE A 49 30.81 14.65 -1.82
C ILE A 49 30.37 16.11 -1.66
N ALA A 50 30.06 16.54 -0.44
CA ALA A 50 29.60 17.90 -0.17
C ALA A 50 30.70 18.95 -0.40
N GLN A 51 31.92 18.71 0.05
CA GLN A 51 33.06 19.60 -0.23
C GLN A 51 33.33 19.68 -1.73
N ALA A 52 33.33 18.54 -2.44
CA ALA A 52 33.49 18.55 -3.89
C ALA A 52 32.40 19.39 -4.57
N ALA A 53 31.14 19.27 -4.14
CA ALA A 53 30.03 20.06 -4.68
C ALA A 53 30.18 21.56 -4.40
N VAL A 54 30.55 21.94 -3.18
CA VAL A 54 30.71 23.36 -2.78
C VAL A 54 31.90 24.00 -3.49
N ASN A 55 33.06 23.35 -3.47
CA ASN A 55 34.32 23.91 -3.98
C ASN A 55 34.31 24.09 -5.50
N SER A 56 33.74 23.12 -6.22
CA SER A 56 33.71 23.13 -7.68
C SER A 56 32.48 23.80 -8.30
N ASN A 57 31.60 24.37 -7.46
CA ASN A 57 30.26 24.79 -7.87
C ASN A 57 29.54 23.68 -8.67
N TRP A 58 29.39 22.51 -8.05
CA TRP A 58 28.80 21.30 -8.67
C TRP A 58 29.50 20.86 -9.96
N GLY A 59 30.83 21.02 -10.01
CA GLY A 59 31.69 20.66 -11.14
C GLY A 59 31.69 21.65 -12.29
N THR A 60 31.09 22.83 -12.12
CA THR A 60 30.93 23.80 -13.21
C THR A 60 32.04 24.86 -13.26
N ASP A 61 32.84 24.98 -12.21
CA ASP A 61 33.94 25.93 -12.15
C ASP A 61 35.11 25.55 -13.10
N THR A 62 35.98 26.52 -13.36
CA THR A 62 37.09 26.37 -14.31
C THR A 62 38.07 25.29 -13.88
N MET A 63 38.30 25.12 -12.58
CA MET A 63 39.27 24.15 -12.06
C MET A 63 38.77 22.72 -12.14
N ALA A 64 37.50 22.46 -11.81
CA ALA A 64 36.90 21.14 -12.03
C ALA A 64 36.85 20.78 -13.52
N LYS A 65 36.51 21.72 -14.40
CA LYS A 65 36.46 21.46 -15.86
C LYS A 65 37.85 21.19 -16.46
N SER A 66 38.84 22.01 -16.13
CA SER A 66 40.18 21.94 -16.76
C SER A 66 41.11 20.91 -16.12
N ALA A 67 40.93 20.63 -14.83
CA ALA A 67 41.85 19.81 -14.04
C ALA A 67 41.17 18.65 -13.29
N ARG A 68 39.83 18.56 -13.29
CA ARG A 68 39.08 17.58 -12.48
C ARG A 68 39.48 17.62 -11.01
N ASN A 69 39.83 18.81 -10.52
CA ASN A 69 40.26 19.06 -9.16
C ASN A 69 39.09 19.71 -8.42
N TYR A 70 38.52 18.98 -7.47
CA TYR A 70 37.30 19.37 -6.75
C TYR A 70 37.58 19.88 -5.33
N PHE A 71 38.85 19.90 -4.91
CA PHE A 71 39.26 20.23 -3.55
C PHE A 71 40.41 21.25 -3.51
N ASP A 72 40.62 21.95 -4.63
CA ASP A 72 41.67 22.98 -4.81
C ASP A 72 43.07 22.49 -4.41
N VAL A 73 43.33 21.19 -4.62
CA VAL A 73 44.56 20.56 -4.17
C VAL A 73 45.73 21.13 -4.98
N ARG A 74 46.68 21.78 -4.29
CA ARG A 74 47.86 22.37 -4.92
C ARG A 74 48.80 21.29 -5.46
N CYS A 75 49.44 21.62 -6.58
CA CYS A 75 50.53 20.81 -7.12
C CYS A 75 51.61 20.66 -6.02
N MET A 76 52.12 19.46 -5.83
CA MET A 76 53.20 19.20 -4.89
C MET A 76 54.42 18.65 -5.63
N ALA A 77 55.60 18.98 -5.12
CA ALA A 77 56.87 18.52 -5.67
C ALA A 77 57.76 17.99 -4.54
N VAL A 78 58.63 17.03 -4.89
CA VAL A 78 59.52 16.38 -3.91
C VAL A 78 60.77 17.22 -3.67
N LEU A 79 61.24 17.93 -4.69
CA LEU A 79 62.49 18.68 -4.64
C LEU A 79 62.27 20.16 -4.95
N SER A 80 62.93 21.03 -4.20
CA SER A 80 63.13 22.42 -4.60
C SER A 80 64.13 22.52 -5.75
N ALA A 81 64.24 23.68 -6.38
CA ALA A 81 65.33 23.96 -7.33
C ALA A 81 66.72 23.61 -6.77
N ALA A 82 66.98 23.97 -5.51
CA ALA A 82 68.22 23.64 -4.83
C ALA A 82 68.35 22.13 -4.53
N GLY A 83 67.26 21.48 -4.12
CA GLY A 83 67.22 20.04 -3.89
C GLY A 83 67.47 19.23 -5.17
N PHE A 84 66.84 19.62 -6.27
CA PHE A 84 67.04 19.04 -7.60
C PHE A 84 68.50 19.17 -8.03
N ALA A 85 69.07 20.37 -7.88
CA ALA A 85 70.48 20.62 -8.15
C ALA A 85 71.40 19.77 -7.28
N LYS A 86 71.08 19.60 -5.99
CA LYS A 86 71.84 18.76 -5.05
C LYS A 86 71.82 17.29 -5.47
N VAL A 87 70.64 16.75 -5.80
CA VAL A 87 70.47 15.35 -6.24
C VAL A 87 71.24 15.07 -7.53
N ALA A 88 71.14 15.93 -8.53
CA ALA A 88 71.90 15.79 -9.77
C ALA A 88 73.41 15.90 -9.52
N ASN A 89 73.84 16.89 -8.75
CA ASN A 89 75.27 17.13 -8.47
C ASN A 89 75.91 16.04 -7.62
N ALA A 90 75.14 15.30 -6.81
CA ALA A 90 75.62 14.16 -6.04
C ALA A 90 76.05 12.97 -6.92
N GLN A 91 75.61 12.93 -8.18
CA GLN A 91 75.98 11.86 -9.12
C GLN A 91 77.31 12.13 -9.83
N VAL A 92 77.94 13.30 -9.63
CA VAL A 92 79.22 13.64 -10.27
C VAL A 92 80.31 12.67 -9.80
N GLY A 93 81.06 12.13 -10.76
CA GLY A 93 82.10 11.10 -10.55
C GLY A 93 81.62 9.67 -10.82
N LYS A 94 80.32 9.44 -11.03
CA LYS A 94 79.79 8.11 -11.38
C LYS A 94 80.18 7.71 -12.81
N ARG A 95 80.26 6.41 -13.07
CA ARG A 95 80.67 5.86 -14.36
C ARG A 95 79.61 6.11 -15.44
N TYR A 96 80.06 6.29 -16.68
CA TYR A 96 79.16 6.28 -17.83
C TYR A 96 79.08 4.87 -18.41
N ILE A 97 77.87 4.34 -18.55
CA ILE A 97 77.58 3.07 -19.23
C ILE A 97 76.40 3.32 -20.16
N LEU A 98 76.61 3.16 -21.46
CA LEU A 98 75.55 3.31 -22.47
C LEU A 98 74.44 2.28 -22.22
N GLY A 99 73.19 2.72 -22.12
CA GLY A 99 72.04 1.85 -21.79
C GLY A 99 71.97 1.44 -20.32
N ALA A 100 72.62 2.19 -19.42
CA ALA A 100 72.40 2.00 -17.99
C ALA A 100 70.94 2.33 -17.64
N GLU A 101 70.35 1.54 -16.75
CA GLU A 101 68.98 1.70 -16.25
C GLU A 101 69.04 1.86 -14.73
N ALA A 102 68.56 2.98 -14.21
CA ALA A 102 68.59 3.30 -12.78
C ALA A 102 67.17 3.39 -12.23
N ALA A 103 66.82 2.44 -11.35
CA ALA A 103 65.55 2.50 -10.63
C ALA A 103 65.44 3.79 -9.80
N VAL A 104 64.32 4.50 -9.90
CA VAL A 104 64.04 5.75 -9.15
C VAL A 104 64.08 5.54 -7.61
N THR A 105 63.86 4.31 -7.16
CA THR A 105 63.98 3.91 -5.74
C THR A 105 65.42 3.79 -5.27
N ASN A 106 66.37 3.52 -6.18
CA ASN A 106 67.80 3.50 -5.85
C ASN A 106 68.30 4.94 -5.71
N THR A 107 68.66 5.34 -4.48
CA THR A 107 69.09 6.70 -4.16
C THR A 107 70.53 7.01 -4.58
N ASN A 108 71.32 5.99 -4.93
CA ASN A 108 72.73 6.13 -5.30
C ASN A 108 73.17 5.13 -6.39
N PRO A 109 72.66 5.24 -7.63
CA PRO A 109 73.07 4.37 -8.73
C PRO A 109 74.59 4.40 -8.98
N SER A 110 75.14 3.29 -9.48
CA SER A 110 76.58 3.13 -9.71
C SER A 110 77.05 3.72 -11.05
N ALA A 111 76.16 3.81 -12.03
CA ALA A 111 76.43 4.32 -13.38
C ALA A 111 75.19 4.93 -14.03
N PHE A 112 75.40 5.73 -15.07
CA PHE A 112 74.35 6.36 -15.87
C PHE A 112 74.77 6.45 -17.33
N ASP A 113 73.81 6.50 -18.26
CA ASP A 113 74.00 7.20 -19.52
C ASP A 113 73.37 8.61 -19.48
N CYS A 114 73.45 9.34 -20.59
CA CYS A 114 73.00 10.72 -20.66
C CYS A 114 71.50 10.88 -20.41
N SER A 115 70.65 10.03 -20.99
CA SER A 115 69.20 10.10 -20.81
C SER A 115 68.76 9.51 -19.50
N GLU A 116 69.43 8.45 -19.04
CA GLU A 116 69.13 7.79 -17.76
C GLU A 116 69.40 8.73 -16.59
N LEU A 117 70.52 9.47 -16.59
CA LEU A 117 70.79 10.46 -15.54
C LEU A 117 69.66 11.48 -15.44
N VAL A 118 69.18 11.97 -16.59
CA VAL A 118 68.07 12.92 -16.65
C VAL A 118 66.79 12.28 -16.15
N GLN A 119 66.42 11.11 -16.68
CA GLN A 119 65.23 10.38 -16.29
C GLN A 119 65.20 10.08 -14.80
N TRP A 120 66.31 9.60 -14.24
CA TRP A 120 66.46 9.29 -12.83
C TRP A 120 66.31 10.54 -11.96
N VAL A 121 67.03 11.64 -12.25
CA VAL A 121 66.92 12.88 -11.46
C VAL A 121 65.49 13.45 -11.53
N TYR A 122 64.86 13.38 -12.70
CA TYR A 122 63.47 13.81 -12.89
C TYR A 122 62.48 12.93 -12.14
N GLY A 123 62.65 11.61 -12.18
CA GLY A 123 61.88 10.65 -11.39
C GLY A 123 62.02 10.91 -9.89
N ARG A 124 63.24 11.13 -9.39
CA ARG A 124 63.53 11.51 -7.99
C ARG A 124 62.91 12.84 -7.58
N SER A 125 62.71 13.74 -8.54
CA SER A 125 62.00 15.01 -8.31
C SER A 125 60.48 14.87 -8.27
N GLY A 126 59.95 13.69 -8.62
CA GLY A 126 58.53 13.45 -8.77
C GLY A 126 57.95 13.85 -10.13
N ASN A 127 58.81 14.10 -11.12
CA ASN A 127 58.42 14.57 -12.45
C ASN A 127 58.97 13.60 -13.51
N PRO A 128 58.46 12.35 -13.59
CA PRO A 128 58.99 11.37 -14.53
C PRO A 128 58.98 11.92 -15.96
N ILE A 129 60.03 11.56 -16.70
CA ILE A 129 60.22 11.89 -18.10
C ILE A 129 60.63 10.60 -18.82
N THR A 130 60.33 10.51 -20.10
CA THR A 130 60.71 9.37 -20.95
C THR A 130 62.21 9.11 -20.92
N ASP A 131 62.60 7.85 -21.09
CA ASP A 131 63.97 7.49 -21.46
C ASP A 131 64.26 7.89 -22.92
N LEU A 132 65.53 7.87 -23.32
CA LEU A 132 66.13 8.29 -24.58
C LEU A 132 66.18 9.81 -24.78
N ALA A 133 67.40 10.32 -25.04
CA ALA A 133 67.62 11.75 -25.28
C ALA A 133 66.73 12.31 -26.41
N ALA A 134 66.46 11.52 -27.45
CA ALA A 134 65.56 11.91 -28.54
C ALA A 134 64.10 12.03 -28.11
N ALA A 135 63.60 11.13 -27.27
CA ALA A 135 62.22 11.21 -26.78
C ALA A 135 62.09 12.35 -25.75
N GLN A 136 63.09 12.55 -24.89
CA GLN A 136 63.17 13.70 -23.98
C GLN A 136 63.13 15.04 -24.75
N TYR A 137 63.80 15.12 -25.90
CA TYR A 137 63.72 16.29 -26.77
C TYR A 137 62.30 16.54 -27.29
N ASN A 138 61.58 15.48 -27.68
CA ASN A 138 60.22 15.58 -28.24
C ASN A 138 59.18 16.03 -27.21
N VAL A 139 59.33 15.66 -25.93
CA VAL A 139 58.42 16.06 -24.84
C VAL A 139 58.76 17.41 -24.20
N THR A 140 59.86 18.05 -24.61
CA THR A 140 60.28 19.38 -24.12
C THR A 140 60.07 20.48 -25.16
N LYS A 141 59.93 21.73 -24.70
CA LYS A 141 59.76 22.92 -25.57
C LYS A 141 60.97 23.83 -25.52
N ARG A 142 61.32 24.48 -26.65
CA ARG A 142 62.44 25.45 -26.70
C ARG A 142 62.25 26.58 -25.70
N VAL A 143 63.30 26.92 -24.95
CA VAL A 143 63.30 28.04 -24.00
C VAL A 143 63.68 29.32 -24.73
N LYS A 144 62.77 30.31 -24.71
CA LYS A 144 63.00 31.67 -25.25
C LYS A 144 63.47 32.69 -24.20
N GLY A 145 63.31 32.39 -22.91
CA GLY A 145 63.67 33.28 -21.80
C GLY A 145 64.86 32.77 -20.98
N SER A 146 65.00 33.25 -19.75
CA SER A 146 66.08 32.83 -18.84
C SER A 146 66.03 31.32 -18.54
N PRO A 147 67.20 30.65 -18.47
CA PRO A 147 67.27 29.26 -18.03
C PRO A 147 66.73 29.09 -16.61
N LYS A 148 66.29 27.87 -16.29
CA LYS A 148 65.84 27.47 -14.96
C LYS A 148 66.46 26.12 -14.58
N PRO A 149 66.59 25.84 -13.27
CA PRO A 149 66.90 24.49 -12.79
C PRO A 149 65.92 23.47 -13.39
N GLY A 150 66.47 22.40 -13.93
CA GLY A 150 65.74 21.39 -14.69
C GLY A 150 65.43 21.77 -16.14
N ASP A 151 65.98 22.83 -16.72
CA ASP A 151 66.03 22.91 -18.18
C ASP A 151 67.04 21.88 -18.73
N LEU A 152 66.75 21.34 -19.91
CA LEU A 152 67.59 20.36 -20.58
C LEU A 152 68.35 21.01 -21.73
N VAL A 153 69.62 20.66 -21.87
CA VAL A 153 70.45 21.00 -23.02
C VAL A 153 70.69 19.76 -23.86
N PHE A 154 70.57 19.90 -25.17
CA PHE A 154 70.67 18.78 -26.11
C PHE A 154 71.77 19.01 -27.14
N LEU A 155 72.32 17.91 -27.66
CA LEU A 155 73.23 17.91 -28.81
C LEU A 155 72.63 17.11 -29.96
N ARG A 156 72.80 17.63 -31.18
CA ARG A 156 72.44 16.97 -32.42
C ARG A 156 73.67 16.26 -33.01
N ASN A 157 74.15 15.26 -32.28
CA ASN A 157 75.39 14.53 -32.59
C ASN A 157 75.16 13.05 -32.92
N ASN A 158 73.92 12.64 -33.20
CA ASN A 158 73.61 11.27 -33.62
C ASN A 158 72.75 11.29 -34.90
N PRO A 159 73.37 11.23 -36.09
CA PRO A 159 72.65 11.28 -37.36
C PRO A 159 71.78 10.05 -37.61
N ALA A 160 72.00 8.94 -36.90
CA ALA A 160 71.18 7.73 -37.02
C ALA A 160 69.76 7.88 -36.44
N ARG A 161 69.47 8.98 -35.72
CA ARG A 161 68.14 9.27 -35.16
C ARG A 161 67.40 10.29 -36.01
N SER A 162 66.09 10.12 -36.20
CA SER A 162 65.24 10.99 -37.03
C SER A 162 65.27 12.47 -36.63
N ASN A 163 65.38 12.76 -35.33
CA ASN A 163 65.53 14.13 -34.82
C ASN A 163 67.00 14.51 -34.55
N GLY A 164 67.97 13.67 -34.91
CA GLY A 164 69.41 13.87 -34.77
C GLY A 164 69.96 13.94 -33.34
N ILE A 165 69.12 13.80 -32.31
CA ILE A 165 69.48 14.05 -30.91
C ILE A 165 70.19 12.84 -30.30
N GLY A 166 71.48 13.00 -30.00
CA GLY A 166 72.32 11.96 -29.43
C GLY A 166 72.62 12.11 -27.95
N HIS A 167 72.56 13.32 -27.40
CA HIS A 167 72.99 13.60 -26.03
C HIS A 167 72.10 14.63 -25.33
N VAL A 168 71.97 14.48 -24.02
CA VAL A 168 71.19 15.37 -23.16
C VAL A 168 71.88 15.58 -21.82
N ALA A 169 71.68 16.76 -21.23
CA ALA A 169 72.11 17.06 -19.87
C ALA A 169 71.18 18.04 -19.18
N VAL A 170 71.31 18.16 -17.86
CA VAL A 170 70.39 18.94 -17.04
C VAL A 170 71.05 20.18 -16.44
N VAL A 171 70.40 21.32 -16.62
CA VAL A 171 70.75 22.59 -15.97
C VAL A 171 70.31 22.54 -14.51
N THR A 172 71.17 22.95 -13.57
CA THR A 172 70.90 22.78 -12.13
C THR A 172 70.87 24.06 -11.34
N LYS A 173 71.79 25.01 -11.55
CA LYS A 173 71.78 26.29 -10.84
C LYS A 173 72.51 27.40 -11.59
N LYS A 174 72.12 28.65 -11.34
CA LYS A 174 72.86 29.83 -11.79
C LYS A 174 74.14 29.96 -10.94
N LEU A 175 75.26 30.27 -11.60
CA LEU A 175 76.56 30.48 -10.99
C LEU A 175 76.77 31.98 -10.71
N LYS A 176 77.71 32.31 -9.80
CA LYS A 176 78.01 33.71 -9.42
C LYS A 176 78.44 34.57 -10.62
N ASN A 177 79.12 33.97 -11.61
CA ASN A 177 79.55 34.62 -12.84
C ASN A 177 78.44 34.78 -13.90
N GLY A 178 77.17 34.49 -13.56
CA GLY A 178 76.03 34.62 -14.47
C GLY A 178 75.77 33.43 -15.39
N ASP A 179 76.72 32.49 -15.53
CA ASP A 179 76.54 31.26 -16.30
C ASP A 179 75.68 30.24 -15.52
N TRP A 180 75.37 29.09 -16.14
CA TRP A 180 74.53 28.05 -15.55
C TRP A 180 75.26 26.73 -15.45
N ARG A 181 75.22 26.10 -14.27
CA ARG A 181 75.77 24.76 -14.04
C ARG A 181 74.94 23.72 -14.78
N VAL A 182 75.62 22.86 -15.54
CA VAL A 182 75.04 21.67 -16.20
C VAL A 182 75.67 20.43 -15.59
N ILE A 183 74.86 19.40 -15.32
CA ILE A 183 75.32 18.07 -14.94
C ILE A 183 75.00 17.12 -16.09
N GLU A 184 76.01 16.39 -16.56
CA GLU A 184 75.89 15.48 -17.70
C GLU A 184 76.62 14.15 -17.43
N ALA A 185 76.03 13.03 -17.86
CA ALA A 185 76.75 11.78 -18.02
C ALA A 185 77.38 11.79 -19.41
N ARG A 186 78.63 12.29 -19.52
CA ARG A 186 79.20 12.77 -20.78
C ARG A 186 79.65 11.67 -21.74
N GLY A 187 80.08 10.53 -21.21
CA GLY A 187 80.66 9.44 -21.99
C GLY A 187 81.68 8.63 -21.17
N ARG A 188 82.10 7.49 -21.71
CA ARG A 188 82.94 6.49 -21.00
C ARG A 188 84.21 7.08 -20.35
N ALA A 189 84.88 8.01 -21.03
CA ALA A 189 86.12 8.62 -20.56
C ALA A 189 85.95 9.61 -19.38
N TYR A 190 84.74 10.12 -19.16
CA TYR A 190 84.50 11.22 -18.21
C TYR A 190 83.52 10.85 -17.10
N GLY A 191 82.61 9.92 -17.34
CA GLY A 191 81.52 9.64 -16.41
C GLY A 191 80.54 10.81 -16.28
N VAL A 192 79.96 10.99 -15.10
CA VAL A 192 79.10 12.12 -14.76
C VAL A 192 79.93 13.31 -14.31
N VAL A 193 79.81 14.45 -14.99
CA VAL A 193 80.65 15.63 -14.79
C VAL A 193 79.85 16.92 -14.64
N ARG A 194 80.54 17.95 -14.15
CA ARG A 194 80.04 19.33 -14.10
C ARG A 194 80.55 20.09 -15.30
N THR A 195 79.65 20.71 -16.05
CA THR A 195 79.98 21.64 -17.13
C THR A 195 79.13 22.91 -17.01
N THR A 196 79.16 23.79 -18.00
CA THR A 196 78.37 25.03 -17.98
C THR A 196 77.55 25.23 -19.25
N LEU A 197 76.46 25.99 -19.17
CA LEU A 197 75.62 26.26 -20.33
C LEU A 197 76.38 26.97 -21.45
N SER A 198 77.31 27.88 -21.12
CA SER A 198 78.19 28.50 -22.13
C SER A 198 79.07 27.47 -22.85
N TYR A 199 79.62 26.48 -22.13
CA TYR A 199 80.37 25.38 -22.72
C TYR A 199 79.52 24.54 -23.68
N TRP A 200 78.22 24.39 -23.43
CA TRP A 200 77.28 23.74 -24.35
C TRP A 200 76.96 24.58 -25.58
N LYS A 201 76.75 25.88 -25.42
CA LYS A 201 76.42 26.79 -26.52
C LYS A 201 77.54 26.96 -27.56
N LYS A 202 78.80 26.71 -27.20
CA LYS A 202 79.96 26.80 -28.11
C LYS A 202 80.10 25.63 -29.09
N ARG A 203 79.31 24.55 -28.93
CA ARG A 203 79.39 23.36 -29.79
C ARG A 203 78.61 23.59 -31.08
N SER A 204 79.22 23.26 -32.22
CA SER A 204 78.60 23.39 -33.56
C SER A 204 77.28 22.63 -33.69
N TYR A 205 77.12 21.53 -32.95
CA TYR A 205 75.93 20.67 -32.92
C TYR A 205 75.01 20.94 -31.70
N TYR A 206 75.05 22.13 -31.11
CA TYR A 206 74.15 22.50 -30.01
C TYR A 206 72.68 22.53 -30.50
N ALA A 207 71.83 21.67 -29.92
CA ALA A 207 70.43 21.53 -30.32
C ALA A 207 69.46 22.40 -29.47
N GLY A 208 70.00 23.28 -28.64
CA GLY A 208 69.22 24.25 -27.88
C GLY A 208 68.92 23.86 -26.44
N LEU A 209 68.47 24.86 -25.68
CA LEU A 209 67.93 24.74 -24.32
C LEU A 209 66.42 24.51 -24.41
N ARG A 210 65.92 23.49 -23.71
CA ARG A 210 64.50 23.12 -23.71
C ARG A 210 63.99 22.88 -22.30
N ARG A 211 62.68 23.05 -22.11
CA ARG A 211 62.00 22.93 -20.83
C ARG A 211 60.91 21.87 -20.91
N TYR A 212 60.89 20.98 -19.92
CA TYR A 212 59.80 20.05 -19.71
C TYR A 212 58.66 20.77 -19.00
N SER A 213 57.53 20.97 -19.66
CA SER A 213 56.42 21.75 -19.09
C SER A 213 55.77 21.08 -17.87
N GLN A 214 55.97 19.77 -17.71
CA GLN A 214 55.45 19.02 -16.56
C GLN A 214 56.39 19.06 -15.35
N LEU A 215 57.60 19.62 -15.47
CA LEU A 215 58.51 19.78 -14.33
C LEU A 215 57.95 20.81 -13.35
N ASN A 216 57.77 20.37 -12.11
CA ASN A 216 57.39 21.21 -10.98
C ASN A 216 58.40 21.01 -9.85
N LEU A 217 58.96 22.10 -9.34
CA LEU A 217 59.87 22.10 -8.20
C LEU A 217 59.31 22.95 -7.07
N VAL A 218 59.65 22.60 -5.82
CA VAL A 218 59.25 23.38 -4.64
C VAL A 218 59.83 24.79 -4.76
N GLY A 219 58.96 25.80 -4.61
CA GLY A 219 59.28 27.21 -4.85
C GLY A 219 58.85 27.73 -6.22
N ASP A 220 58.44 26.85 -7.15
CA ASP A 220 57.63 27.28 -8.30
C ASP A 220 56.27 27.82 -7.81
N ALA A 221 55.66 28.70 -8.61
CA ALA A 221 54.49 29.49 -8.24
C ALA A 221 53.35 28.65 -7.60
N GLY A 222 53.28 28.67 -6.27
CA GLY A 222 52.28 27.95 -5.47
C GLY A 222 52.47 26.42 -5.30
N VAL A 223 53.60 25.85 -5.73
CA VAL A 223 53.90 24.41 -5.57
C VAL A 223 54.39 24.11 -4.15
N LEU A 224 53.72 23.19 -3.45
CA LEU A 224 54.05 22.81 -2.07
C LEU A 224 55.07 21.65 -2.01
N ALA A 225 55.84 21.57 -0.93
CA ALA A 225 56.75 20.46 -0.69
C ALA A 225 56.01 19.20 -0.22
N THR A 226 56.39 18.04 -0.73
CA THR A 226 55.92 16.72 -0.26
C THR A 226 57.09 15.74 -0.20
N THR A 227 57.00 14.70 0.63
CA THR A 227 57.96 13.58 0.65
C THR A 227 57.60 12.48 -0.37
N VAL A 228 56.35 12.45 -0.85
CA VAL A 228 55.84 11.46 -1.82
C VAL A 228 54.88 12.16 -2.81
N VAL A 229 55.00 11.87 -4.11
CA VAL A 229 54.02 12.31 -5.11
C VAL A 229 52.86 11.32 -5.11
N SER A 230 51.63 11.84 -5.04
CA SER A 230 50.44 11.01 -5.08
C SER A 230 50.31 10.25 -6.39
N SER A 231 50.00 8.95 -6.32
CA SER A 231 49.70 8.11 -7.49
C SER A 231 48.42 8.54 -8.21
N TYR A 232 47.56 9.35 -7.57
CA TYR A 232 46.33 9.87 -8.16
C TYR A 232 46.58 11.13 -9.03
N GLN A 233 47.73 11.80 -8.87
CA GLN A 233 48.07 13.00 -9.62
C GLN A 233 48.48 12.66 -11.06
N ALA A 234 47.76 13.20 -12.04
CA ALA A 234 48.05 13.02 -13.46
C ALA A 234 48.89 14.17 -14.07
N GLY A 235 49.06 15.28 -13.35
CA GLY A 235 49.85 16.44 -13.77
C GLY A 235 49.51 17.68 -12.94
N CYS A 236 49.87 18.86 -13.45
CA CYS A 236 49.50 20.14 -12.83
C CYS A 236 49.00 21.16 -13.86
N VAL A 237 48.07 22.02 -13.46
CA VAL A 237 47.56 23.17 -14.23
C VAL A 237 47.97 24.47 -13.54
N SER A 238 48.27 25.52 -14.31
CA SER A 238 48.55 26.85 -13.75
C SER A 238 47.30 27.73 -13.85
N ILE A 239 46.88 28.31 -12.73
CA ILE A 239 45.78 29.27 -12.67
C ILE A 239 46.37 30.63 -12.27
N THR A 240 46.11 31.64 -13.08
CA THR A 240 46.56 33.02 -12.85
C THR A 240 45.37 33.87 -12.43
N SER A 241 45.47 34.53 -11.28
CA SER A 241 44.50 35.49 -10.78
C SER A 241 45.24 36.78 -10.42
N GLY A 242 44.95 37.85 -11.16
CA GLY A 242 45.73 39.09 -11.09
C GLY A 242 47.21 38.85 -11.43
N LYS A 243 48.12 39.28 -10.54
CA LYS A 243 49.58 39.08 -10.68
C LYS A 243 50.08 37.73 -10.13
N SER A 244 49.22 36.93 -9.52
CA SER A 244 49.59 35.69 -8.84
C SER A 244 49.27 34.48 -9.71
N THR A 245 50.23 33.58 -9.88
CA THR A 245 50.02 32.28 -10.53
C THR A 245 50.19 31.17 -9.49
N VAL A 246 49.24 30.23 -9.43
CA VAL A 246 49.28 29.07 -8.53
C VAL A 246 49.09 27.81 -9.37
N LYS A 247 49.91 26.78 -9.10
CA LYS A 247 49.76 25.47 -9.72
C LYS A 247 48.90 24.53 -8.90
N TYR A 248 47.88 23.96 -9.52
CA TYR A 248 46.96 22.98 -8.94
C TYR A 248 47.18 21.60 -9.56
N ARG A 249 46.88 20.53 -8.80
CA ARG A 249 46.90 19.17 -9.33
C ARG A 249 45.86 19.01 -10.44
N LYS A 250 46.21 18.22 -11.45
CA LYS A 250 45.32 17.73 -12.50
C LYS A 250 45.11 16.24 -12.31
N TYR A 251 43.86 15.81 -12.42
CA TYR A 251 43.43 14.43 -12.24
C TYR A 251 42.87 13.84 -13.53
N SER A 252 43.02 12.53 -13.68
CA SER A 252 42.40 11.78 -14.78
C SER A 252 40.91 11.53 -14.54
N SER A 253 40.40 11.65 -13.31
CA SER A 253 38.98 11.49 -12.98
C SER A 253 38.61 12.31 -11.74
N ALA A 254 37.31 12.58 -11.56
CA ALA A 254 36.80 13.20 -10.34
C ALA A 254 37.02 12.29 -9.11
N GLY A 255 36.88 10.98 -9.29
CA GLY A 255 37.16 9.99 -8.25
C GLY A 255 38.61 10.04 -7.75
N ASN A 256 39.58 10.22 -8.65
CA ASN A 256 40.98 10.36 -8.26
C ASN A 256 41.23 11.63 -7.44
N SER A 257 40.51 12.73 -7.73
CA SER A 257 40.57 13.93 -6.90
C SER A 257 40.02 13.70 -5.49
N VAL A 258 38.93 12.93 -5.34
CA VAL A 258 38.36 12.54 -4.05
C VAL A 258 39.32 11.64 -3.25
N LEU A 259 39.86 10.60 -3.89
CA LEU A 259 40.79 9.67 -3.26
C LEU A 259 42.09 10.36 -2.84
N ASP A 260 42.58 11.28 -3.66
CA ASP A 260 43.79 12.03 -3.38
C ASP A 260 43.61 13.00 -2.21
N HIS A 261 42.53 13.77 -2.20
CA HIS A 261 42.21 14.65 -1.07
C HIS A 261 42.09 13.85 0.23
N ALA A 262 41.38 12.72 0.21
CA ALA A 262 41.26 11.87 1.38
C ALA A 262 42.60 11.28 1.84
N SER A 263 43.48 10.91 0.91
CA SER A 263 44.83 10.45 1.24
C SER A 263 45.66 11.55 1.92
N ILE A 264 45.55 12.80 1.44
CA ILE A 264 46.22 13.96 2.02
C ILE A 264 45.68 14.21 3.43
N VAL A 265 44.36 14.18 3.64
CA VAL A 265 43.75 14.31 4.96
C VAL A 265 44.27 13.22 5.90
N ALA A 266 44.45 12.00 5.42
CA ALA A 266 44.96 10.89 6.23
C ALA A 266 46.45 11.04 6.61
N SER A 267 47.30 11.51 5.68
CA SER A 267 48.75 11.50 5.86
C SER A 267 49.36 12.82 6.36
N ASP A 268 48.77 13.96 6.00
CA ASP A 268 49.36 15.27 6.28
C ASP A 268 49.14 15.66 7.77
N PRO A 269 50.22 15.94 8.54
CA PRO A 269 50.12 16.32 9.95
C PRO A 269 49.19 17.52 10.23
N LYS A 270 48.99 18.42 9.27
CA LYS A 270 48.11 19.60 9.47
C LYS A 270 46.65 19.21 9.72
N TYR A 271 46.22 18.03 9.26
CA TYR A 271 44.86 17.54 9.46
C TYR A 271 44.67 16.77 10.77
N THR A 272 45.68 16.67 11.65
CA THR A 272 45.60 15.88 12.89
C THR A 272 44.37 16.24 13.74
N TRP A 273 44.11 17.52 13.94
CA TRP A 273 42.93 17.98 14.70
C TRP A 273 41.62 17.67 13.98
N ALA A 274 41.55 17.90 12.66
CA ALA A 274 40.37 17.53 11.89
C ALA A 274 40.09 16.03 11.97
N ARG A 275 41.11 15.17 11.80
CA ARG A 275 40.99 13.71 11.95
C ARG A 275 40.43 13.30 13.30
N ALA A 276 40.85 13.94 14.40
CA ALA A 276 40.34 13.67 15.74
C ALA A 276 38.83 13.95 15.89
N THR A 277 38.25 14.80 15.02
CA THR A 277 36.82 15.16 15.05
C THR A 277 35.96 14.37 14.07
N MET A 278 36.54 13.48 13.25
CA MET A 278 35.86 12.73 12.19
C MET A 278 34.70 11.84 12.66
N ALA A 279 34.67 11.50 13.96
CA ALA A 279 33.56 10.82 14.62
C ALA A 279 32.23 11.61 14.56
N SER A 280 32.29 12.92 14.31
CA SER A 280 31.13 13.82 14.14
C SER A 280 31.26 14.55 12.81
N VAL A 281 30.37 14.26 11.86
CA VAL A 281 30.32 14.95 10.55
C VAL A 281 30.30 16.47 10.73
N SER A 282 29.50 16.98 11.67
CA SER A 282 29.39 18.42 11.92
C SER A 282 30.67 19.04 12.49
N SER A 283 31.34 18.34 13.41
CA SER A 283 32.59 18.81 14.02
C SER A 283 33.74 18.72 13.02
N TYR A 284 33.78 17.66 12.23
CA TYR A 284 34.76 17.47 11.16
C TYR A 284 34.63 18.53 10.07
N VAL A 285 33.41 18.84 9.62
CA VAL A 285 33.18 19.93 8.67
C VAL A 285 33.66 21.26 9.22
N ASN A 286 33.41 21.56 10.50
CA ASN A 286 33.95 22.78 11.12
C ASN A 286 35.48 22.79 11.15
N ALA A 287 36.11 21.69 11.56
CA ALA A 287 37.56 21.58 11.67
C ALA A 287 38.24 21.71 10.30
N ILE A 288 37.71 21.04 9.27
CA ILE A 288 38.19 21.14 7.90
C ILE A 288 37.97 22.54 7.33
N ALA A 289 36.82 23.18 7.59
CA ALA A 289 36.56 24.54 7.14
C ALA A 289 37.58 25.54 7.68
N HIS A 290 37.99 25.40 8.95
CA HIS A 290 39.04 26.23 9.54
C HIS A 290 40.42 25.99 8.91
N LEU A 291 40.72 24.76 8.47
CA LEU A 291 42.00 24.42 7.85
C LEU A 291 42.08 24.83 6.38
N GLU A 292 41.04 24.56 5.60
CA GLU A 292 41.05 24.69 4.14
C GLU A 292 40.50 26.04 3.67
N HIS A 293 39.61 26.65 4.46
CA HIS A 293 38.90 27.89 4.12
C HIS A 293 38.93 28.90 5.29
N ALA A 294 40.08 29.06 5.96
CA ALA A 294 40.21 29.82 7.20
C ALA A 294 39.52 31.20 7.22
N SER A 295 39.62 31.98 6.13
CA SER A 295 39.01 33.31 6.00
C SER A 295 37.48 33.31 5.83
N SER A 296 36.88 32.15 5.57
CA SER A 296 35.44 31.95 5.34
C SER A 296 34.89 30.70 6.03
N ALA A 297 35.58 30.22 7.08
CA ALA A 297 35.33 28.91 7.68
C ALA A 297 33.86 28.70 8.10
N THR A 298 33.24 29.72 8.71
CA THR A 298 31.86 29.64 9.17
C THR A 298 30.86 29.57 8.01
N SER A 299 31.00 30.40 6.98
CA SER A 299 30.09 30.37 5.81
C SER A 299 30.30 29.11 4.99
N TYR A 300 31.55 28.70 4.80
CA TYR A 300 31.90 27.45 4.13
C TYR A 300 31.30 26.23 4.82
N ALA A 301 31.49 26.09 6.14
CA ALA A 301 30.94 24.98 6.93
C ALA A 301 29.41 24.92 6.83
N LYS A 302 28.74 26.08 6.82
CA LYS A 302 27.28 26.16 6.61
C LYS A 302 26.88 25.63 5.23
N SER A 303 27.57 26.02 4.17
CA SER A 303 27.28 25.54 2.81
C SER A 303 27.49 24.02 2.68
N VAL A 304 28.58 23.48 3.23
CA VAL A 304 28.86 22.04 3.20
C VAL A 304 27.79 21.26 3.97
N LYS A 305 27.43 21.70 5.18
CA LYS A 305 26.36 21.08 5.98
C LYS A 305 25.01 21.13 5.27
N SER A 306 24.67 22.27 4.68
CA SER A 306 23.44 22.43 3.90
C SER A 306 23.35 21.44 2.74
N VAL A 307 24.44 21.21 2.01
CA VAL A 307 24.48 20.20 0.94
C VAL A 307 24.32 18.78 1.49
N ILE A 308 24.96 18.45 2.61
CA ILE A 308 24.81 17.15 3.29
C ILE A 308 23.36 16.90 3.67
N ASP A 309 22.72 17.87 4.31
CA ASP A 309 21.34 17.75 4.80
C ASP A 309 20.33 17.72 3.65
N THR A 310 20.49 18.60 2.66
CA THR A 310 19.55 18.72 1.52
C THR A 310 19.44 17.44 0.69
N TYR A 311 20.56 16.72 0.52
CA TYR A 311 20.61 15.52 -0.32
C TYR A 311 20.71 14.21 0.48
N ASP A 312 20.64 14.31 1.80
CA ASP A 312 20.86 13.21 2.74
C ASP A 312 22.13 12.42 2.36
N LEU A 313 23.27 13.10 2.32
CA LEU A 313 24.52 12.48 1.86
C LEU A 313 25.07 11.46 2.87
N THR A 314 24.64 11.52 4.13
CA THR A 314 25.06 10.57 5.18
C THR A 314 24.64 9.14 4.88
N LYS A 315 23.60 8.92 4.06
CA LYS A 315 23.21 7.59 3.57
C LYS A 315 24.32 6.89 2.77
N TYR A 316 25.25 7.65 2.20
CA TYR A 316 26.38 7.12 1.43
C TYR A 316 27.58 6.76 2.31
N ASP A 317 27.60 7.14 3.59
CA ASP A 317 28.72 6.83 4.48
C ASP A 317 28.82 5.32 4.75
N LYS A 318 29.99 4.72 4.44
CA LYS A 318 30.32 3.33 4.78
C LYS A 318 30.76 3.24 6.26
N ALA A 319 29.77 3.31 7.15
CA ALA A 319 29.88 3.23 8.61
C ALA A 319 30.66 4.39 9.28
N PRO A 320 30.22 4.88 10.44
CA PRO A 320 30.79 6.03 11.11
C PRO A 320 32.08 5.68 11.87
N LEU A 321 33.03 6.61 11.86
CA LEU A 321 34.36 6.49 12.47
C LEU A 321 34.34 6.49 14.01
N ASN A 322 33.15 6.57 14.61
CA ASN A 322 32.91 6.61 16.05
C ASN A 322 32.65 5.23 16.66
N LEU A 323 32.57 4.15 15.87
CA LEU A 323 32.48 2.78 16.39
C LEU A 323 33.85 2.32 16.88
N VAL A 324 34.18 2.74 18.10
CA VAL A 324 35.37 2.34 18.83
C VAL A 324 34.92 1.61 20.10
N LEU A 325 35.29 0.34 20.21
CA LEU A 325 35.17 -0.40 21.47
C LEU A 325 36.51 -0.25 22.21
N SER A 326 36.46 0.28 23.42
CA SER A 326 37.64 0.57 24.25
C SER A 326 37.38 0.24 25.71
N SER A 327 38.43 0.36 26.53
CA SER A 327 38.40 0.03 27.95
C SER A 327 37.18 0.62 28.67
N GLY A 328 36.55 -0.20 29.52
CA GLY A 328 35.37 0.18 30.29
C GLY A 328 34.02 0.05 29.57
N LYS A 329 34.00 -0.17 28.24
CA LYS A 329 32.76 -0.52 27.52
C LYS A 329 32.30 -1.95 27.89
N LYS A 330 31.00 -2.20 27.85
CA LYS A 330 30.39 -3.50 28.16
C LYS A 330 29.23 -3.81 27.20
N GLY A 331 28.81 -5.07 27.15
CA GLY A 331 27.60 -5.53 26.45
C GLY A 331 27.88 -6.34 25.19
N ALA A 332 26.81 -6.59 24.42
CA ALA A 332 26.81 -7.56 23.32
C ALA A 332 27.90 -7.32 22.26
N LYS A 333 28.23 -6.06 21.96
CA LYS A 333 29.30 -5.71 21.01
C LYS A 333 30.68 -6.12 21.51
N VAL A 334 30.94 -5.94 22.81
CA VAL A 334 32.20 -6.36 23.45
C VAL A 334 32.26 -7.89 23.52
N THR A 335 31.17 -8.55 23.90
CA THR A 335 31.06 -10.01 23.87
C THR A 335 31.36 -10.57 22.46
N ALA A 336 30.76 -9.98 21.42
CA ALA A 336 31.01 -10.39 20.04
C ALA A 336 32.46 -10.11 19.60
N LEU A 337 33.05 -8.98 20.00
CA LEU A 337 34.46 -8.68 19.76
C LEU A 337 35.37 -9.75 20.39
N GLN A 338 35.14 -10.13 21.64
CA GLN A 338 35.93 -11.16 22.34
C GLN A 338 35.85 -12.51 21.62
N TYR A 339 34.64 -12.91 21.19
CA TYR A 339 34.49 -14.11 20.36
C TYR A 339 35.24 -13.99 19.02
N LEU A 340 35.16 -12.87 18.31
CA LEU A 340 35.88 -12.70 17.05
C LEU A 340 37.41 -12.70 17.25
N LEU A 341 37.92 -12.09 18.32
CA LEU A 341 39.33 -12.15 18.68
C LEU A 341 39.78 -13.59 18.96
N ALA A 342 38.99 -14.35 19.71
CA ALA A 342 39.25 -15.76 19.97
C ALA A 342 39.17 -16.63 18.70
N ASP A 343 38.25 -16.33 17.76
CA ASP A 343 38.21 -16.97 16.42
C ASP A 343 39.47 -16.69 15.59
N LYS A 344 40.16 -15.57 15.84
CA LYS A 344 41.46 -15.22 15.24
C LYS A 344 42.67 -15.70 16.05
N GLY A 345 42.45 -16.48 17.11
CA GLY A 345 43.52 -17.09 17.91
C GLY A 345 44.06 -16.22 19.05
N ALA A 346 43.44 -15.09 19.36
CA ALA A 346 43.84 -14.30 20.52
C ALA A 346 43.41 -15.01 21.82
N SER A 347 44.29 -15.03 22.83
CA SER A 347 43.94 -15.51 24.17
C SER A 347 43.11 -14.44 24.89
N VAL A 348 41.79 -14.66 24.97
CA VAL A 348 40.84 -13.73 25.61
C VAL A 348 39.67 -14.49 26.21
N LYS A 349 39.28 -14.13 27.43
CA LYS A 349 38.07 -14.64 28.07
C LYS A 349 36.86 -13.80 27.63
N VAL A 350 35.74 -14.46 27.35
CA VAL A 350 34.51 -13.76 26.97
C VAL A 350 33.77 -13.33 28.24
N THR A 351 34.03 -12.10 28.69
CA THR A 351 33.44 -11.50 29.89
C THR A 351 32.30 -10.53 29.57
N GLY A 352 32.18 -10.10 28.31
CA GLY A 352 31.29 -9.02 27.90
C GLY A 352 31.68 -7.64 28.43
N SER A 353 32.85 -7.52 29.06
CA SER A 353 33.45 -6.26 29.51
C SER A 353 34.78 -6.06 28.81
N PHE A 354 35.06 -4.83 28.37
CA PHE A 354 36.31 -4.51 27.69
C PHE A 354 37.39 -4.28 28.76
N ASP A 355 37.84 -5.38 29.32
CA ASP A 355 38.81 -5.49 30.41
C ASP A 355 40.26 -5.48 29.91
N SER A 356 41.23 -5.56 30.83
CA SER A 356 42.66 -5.55 30.51
C SER A 356 43.07 -6.71 29.60
N GLN A 357 42.44 -7.88 29.73
CA GLN A 357 42.67 -9.03 28.84
C GLN A 357 42.17 -8.74 27.42
N THR A 358 41.02 -8.08 27.29
CA THR A 358 40.48 -7.65 26.00
C THR A 358 41.40 -6.61 25.33
N VAL A 359 41.90 -5.62 26.09
CA VAL A 359 42.89 -4.65 25.60
C VAL A 359 44.15 -5.36 25.08
N ALA A 360 44.69 -6.32 25.84
CA ALA A 360 45.87 -7.08 25.44
C ALA A 360 45.63 -7.88 24.16
N ALA A 361 44.47 -8.55 24.05
CA ALA A 361 44.08 -9.31 22.87
C ALA A 361 43.93 -8.42 21.62
N VAL A 362 43.35 -7.22 21.77
CA VAL A 362 43.24 -6.24 20.67
C VAL A 362 44.63 -5.76 20.23
N LYS A 363 45.51 -5.39 21.16
CA LYS A 363 46.89 -4.97 20.83
C LYS A 363 47.67 -6.06 20.10
N TRP A 364 47.54 -7.31 20.57
CA TRP A 364 48.14 -8.46 19.90
C TRP A 364 47.63 -8.61 18.46
N PHE A 365 46.31 -8.55 18.26
CA PHE A 365 45.70 -8.67 16.94
C PHE A 365 46.11 -7.53 16.00
N GLN A 366 46.15 -6.29 16.51
CA GLN A 366 46.59 -5.12 15.76
C GLN A 366 48.04 -5.26 15.30
N LYS A 367 48.95 -5.67 16.20
CA LYS A 367 50.35 -5.92 15.88
C LYS A 367 50.50 -7.00 14.81
N ALA A 368 49.77 -8.11 14.94
CA ALA A 368 49.78 -9.21 13.99
C ALA A 368 49.25 -8.83 12.58
N ASN A 369 48.46 -7.75 12.48
CA ASN A 369 47.83 -7.30 11.23
C ASN A 369 48.37 -5.95 10.71
N HIS A 370 49.51 -5.47 11.23
CA HIS A 370 50.14 -4.20 10.85
C HIS A 370 49.21 -2.98 10.98
N LEU A 371 48.39 -2.96 12.04
CA LEU A 371 47.54 -1.84 12.41
C LEU A 371 48.20 -0.99 13.50
N THR A 372 47.71 0.23 13.71
CA THR A 372 48.04 1.03 14.89
C THR A 372 47.72 0.23 16.16
N VAL A 373 48.71 0.10 17.06
CA VAL A 373 48.61 -0.71 18.29
C VAL A 373 48.16 0.17 19.46
N ASP A 374 46.90 0.61 19.43
CA ASP A 374 46.29 1.46 20.46
C ASP A 374 45.50 0.66 21.51
N GLY A 375 45.16 -0.60 21.24
CA GLY A 375 44.32 -1.43 22.11
C GLY A 375 42.84 -1.12 22.02
N GLU A 376 42.43 -0.33 21.04
CA GLU A 376 41.04 0.00 20.75
C GLU A 376 40.54 -0.75 19.51
N ALA A 377 39.36 -1.35 19.59
CA ALA A 377 38.73 -1.97 18.44
C ALA A 377 37.92 -0.94 17.66
N GLY A 378 38.65 -0.08 16.92
CA GLY A 378 38.09 0.88 15.97
C GLY A 378 37.82 0.28 14.58
N PRO A 379 37.44 1.11 13.59
CA PRO A 379 37.01 0.63 12.28
C PRO A 379 38.02 -0.28 11.55
N ASN A 380 39.31 0.04 11.63
CA ASN A 380 40.38 -0.76 11.00
C ASN A 380 40.52 -2.14 11.65
N THR A 381 40.52 -2.19 12.99
CA THR A 381 40.57 -3.43 13.78
C THR A 381 39.34 -4.29 13.50
N LEU A 382 38.14 -3.72 13.63
CA LEU A 382 36.88 -4.44 13.40
C LEU A 382 36.75 -4.92 11.95
N SER A 383 37.26 -4.19 10.96
CA SER A 383 37.23 -4.62 9.57
C SER A 383 38.02 -5.92 9.34
N LYS A 384 39.19 -6.06 10.00
CA LYS A 384 40.04 -7.25 9.91
C LYS A 384 39.51 -8.44 10.71
N LEU A 385 38.68 -8.20 11.73
CA LEU A 385 38.09 -9.25 12.57
C LEU A 385 36.91 -9.97 11.94
N LYS A 386 36.28 -9.39 10.91
CA LYS A 386 35.10 -9.97 10.26
C LYS A 386 35.39 -11.33 9.66
N THR A 387 34.39 -12.18 9.70
CA THR A 387 34.48 -13.57 9.25
C THR A 387 33.19 -13.98 8.56
N SER A 388 33.28 -14.91 7.61
CA SER A 388 32.08 -15.42 6.92
C SER A 388 31.36 -16.40 7.83
N VAL A 389 30.05 -16.19 8.01
CA VAL A 389 29.17 -17.03 8.81
C VAL A 389 27.90 -17.32 8.00
N THR A 390 27.52 -18.59 7.95
CA THR A 390 26.38 -19.11 7.20
C THR A 390 25.72 -20.28 7.96
N LEU A 391 24.67 -20.86 7.40
CA LEU A 391 24.02 -22.04 7.96
C LEU A 391 25.05 -23.16 8.23
N GLY A 392 25.04 -23.70 9.44
CA GLY A 392 25.95 -24.75 9.89
C GLY A 392 27.30 -24.27 10.44
N SER A 393 27.60 -22.97 10.39
CA SER A 393 28.83 -22.43 11.01
C SER A 393 28.85 -22.66 12.52
N THR A 394 30.01 -22.98 13.09
CA THR A 394 30.17 -23.33 14.50
C THR A 394 31.20 -22.45 15.23
N GLY A 395 31.30 -22.59 16.55
CA GLY A 395 32.37 -22.01 17.37
C GLY A 395 32.22 -20.51 17.62
N ASN A 396 33.35 -19.84 17.88
CA ASN A 396 33.35 -18.44 18.32
C ASN A 396 32.67 -17.49 17.32
N ARG A 397 32.88 -17.67 16.01
CA ARG A 397 32.18 -16.87 14.98
C ARG A 397 30.65 -17.03 15.01
N ALA A 398 30.16 -18.24 15.34
CA ALA A 398 28.73 -18.51 15.49
C ALA A 398 28.17 -17.82 16.74
N TYR A 399 28.90 -17.85 17.86
CA TYR A 399 28.52 -17.11 19.05
C TYR A 399 28.49 -15.60 18.81
N ALA A 400 29.52 -15.05 18.14
CA ALA A 400 29.58 -13.62 17.82
C ALA A 400 28.35 -13.14 17.01
N ILE A 401 27.95 -13.88 15.96
CA ILE A 401 26.80 -13.49 15.15
C ILE A 401 25.49 -13.60 15.93
N LYS A 402 25.32 -14.67 16.73
CA LYS A 402 24.13 -14.88 17.56
C LYS A 402 23.97 -13.78 18.59
N THR A 403 25.06 -13.41 19.28
CA THR A 403 25.07 -12.33 20.27
C THR A 403 24.62 -11.00 19.66
N LEU A 404 25.14 -10.63 18.48
CA LEU A 404 24.75 -9.38 17.83
C LEU A 404 23.32 -9.43 17.27
N LEU A 405 22.88 -10.55 16.71
CA LEU A 405 21.51 -10.71 16.21
C LEU A 405 20.49 -10.64 17.35
N ALA A 406 20.75 -11.30 18.47
CA ALA A 406 19.92 -11.22 19.67
C ALA A 406 19.87 -9.79 20.21
N ALA A 407 21.01 -9.09 20.28
CA ALA A 407 21.05 -7.68 20.65
C ALA A 407 20.32 -6.78 19.63
N ALA A 408 20.26 -7.18 18.36
CA ALA A 408 19.44 -6.55 17.32
C ALA A 408 17.96 -6.97 17.38
N GLY A 409 17.58 -7.90 18.27
CA GLY A 409 16.21 -8.41 18.53
C GLY A 409 15.73 -9.44 17.56
N TYR A 410 16.65 -10.12 16.90
CA TYR A 410 16.34 -11.25 16.07
C TYR A 410 16.50 -12.52 16.90
N PRO A 411 15.54 -13.48 16.80
CA PRO A 411 15.64 -14.73 17.54
C PRO A 411 16.85 -15.54 17.09
N SER A 412 17.50 -16.22 18.03
CA SER A 412 18.62 -17.12 17.77
C SER A 412 18.50 -18.34 18.68
N GLU A 413 18.69 -19.54 18.14
CA GLU A 413 18.74 -20.78 18.91
C GLU A 413 19.97 -20.85 19.83
N SER A 414 19.84 -21.63 20.92
CA SER A 414 20.92 -21.94 21.85
C SER A 414 22.00 -22.84 21.20
N GLY A 415 23.16 -22.98 21.84
CA GLY A 415 24.26 -23.84 21.36
C GLY A 415 25.24 -23.15 20.39
N SER A 416 26.30 -23.88 20.02
CA SER A 416 27.49 -23.37 19.32
C SER A 416 27.40 -23.32 17.80
N LYS A 417 26.28 -23.78 17.20
CA LYS A 417 26.07 -23.89 15.75
C LYS A 417 24.99 -22.93 15.26
N VAL A 418 25.17 -22.31 14.10
CA VAL A 418 24.13 -21.54 13.40
C VAL A 418 23.16 -22.51 12.71
N GLU A 419 21.92 -22.54 13.15
CA GLU A 419 20.84 -23.37 12.62
C GLU A 419 19.81 -22.53 11.85
N SER A 420 18.64 -23.12 11.56
CA SER A 420 17.62 -22.51 10.71
C SER A 420 17.10 -21.18 11.25
N THR A 421 16.86 -21.06 12.57
CA THR A 421 16.32 -19.84 13.20
C THR A 421 17.30 -18.68 13.10
N THR A 422 18.55 -18.84 13.52
CA THR A 422 19.60 -17.80 13.42
C THR A 422 19.88 -17.46 11.96
N TYR A 423 19.89 -18.44 11.06
CA TYR A 423 20.12 -18.16 9.64
C TYR A 423 18.95 -17.40 8.99
N ALA A 424 17.71 -17.71 9.36
CA ALA A 424 16.53 -16.93 8.95
C ALA A 424 16.59 -15.50 9.50
N SER A 425 16.95 -15.35 10.77
CA SER A 425 17.20 -14.06 11.43
C SER A 425 18.29 -13.23 10.75
N LEU A 426 19.40 -13.87 10.36
CA LEU A 426 20.48 -13.24 9.60
C LEU A 426 19.97 -12.70 8.26
N LYS A 427 19.26 -13.52 7.48
CA LYS A 427 18.68 -13.09 6.20
C LYS A 427 17.65 -11.98 6.37
N ALA A 428 16.81 -12.06 7.40
CA ALA A 428 15.82 -11.03 7.72
C ALA A 428 16.50 -9.70 8.09
N PHE A 429 17.57 -9.75 8.89
CA PHE A 429 18.39 -8.60 9.22
C PHE A 429 19.02 -7.99 7.96
N GLN A 430 19.61 -8.81 7.09
CA GLN A 430 20.21 -8.35 5.83
C GLN A 430 19.16 -7.69 4.92
N ALA A 431 18.01 -8.34 4.73
CA ALA A 431 16.91 -7.81 3.92
C ALA A 431 16.41 -6.45 4.43
N ARG A 432 16.19 -6.31 5.74
CA ARG A 432 15.73 -5.05 6.35
C ARG A 432 16.76 -3.92 6.20
N ASN A 433 18.05 -4.26 6.08
CA ASN A 433 19.14 -3.30 5.94
C ASN A 433 19.63 -3.12 4.49
N GLY A 434 18.91 -3.66 3.49
CA GLY A 434 19.29 -3.55 2.09
C GLY A 434 20.59 -4.27 1.74
N ILE A 435 20.98 -5.28 2.53
CA ILE A 435 22.19 -6.08 2.30
C ILE A 435 21.81 -7.35 1.53
N ARG A 436 22.68 -7.77 0.61
CA ARG A 436 22.55 -9.07 -0.07
C ARG A 436 22.43 -10.20 0.96
N GLN A 437 21.38 -11.01 0.84
CA GLN A 437 21.08 -12.11 1.76
C GLN A 437 22.03 -13.30 1.56
N GLY A 438 22.36 -14.01 2.65
CA GLY A 438 23.19 -15.22 2.64
C GLY A 438 24.26 -15.18 3.74
N SER A 439 25.47 -15.61 3.42
CA SER A 439 26.61 -15.54 4.34
C SER A 439 26.86 -14.09 4.78
N THR A 440 27.35 -13.91 6.01
CA THR A 440 27.75 -12.59 6.49
C THR A 440 28.83 -11.99 5.59
N ASN A 441 28.69 -10.70 5.28
CA ASN A 441 29.67 -9.90 4.57
C ASN A 441 30.06 -8.68 5.41
N THR A 442 30.94 -7.83 4.86
CA THR A 442 31.44 -6.64 5.55
C THR A 442 30.31 -5.73 6.04
N ASP A 443 29.28 -5.52 5.22
CA ASP A 443 28.14 -4.65 5.53
C ASP A 443 27.26 -5.25 6.62
N THR A 444 27.09 -6.58 6.62
CA THR A 444 26.34 -7.31 7.65
C THR A 444 26.93 -7.08 9.03
N TRP A 445 28.24 -7.29 9.17
CA TRP A 445 28.93 -7.08 10.44
C TRP A 445 28.89 -5.62 10.87
N TRP A 446 29.09 -4.68 9.93
CA TRP A 446 28.99 -3.26 10.25
C TRP A 446 27.61 -2.91 10.80
N ARG A 447 26.54 -3.28 10.09
CA ARG A 447 25.18 -2.97 10.54
C ARG A 447 24.90 -3.59 11.91
N LEU A 448 25.41 -4.77 12.20
CA LEU A 448 25.24 -5.43 13.50
C LEU A 448 26.00 -4.73 14.64
N PHE A 449 27.26 -4.37 14.43
CA PHE A 449 28.00 -3.59 15.44
C PHE A 449 27.45 -2.16 15.62
N MET A 450 26.70 -1.65 14.64
CA MET A 450 26.03 -0.35 14.69
C MET A 450 24.61 -0.40 15.26
N THR A 451 24.12 -1.53 15.76
CA THR A 451 22.81 -1.57 16.44
C THR A 451 22.84 -0.70 17.69
N LEU A 452 21.68 -0.24 18.14
CA LEU A 452 21.55 0.47 19.41
C LEU A 452 22.01 -0.41 20.58
N ASP A 453 22.62 0.20 21.60
CA ASP A 453 23.14 -0.53 22.78
C ASP A 453 22.00 -1.01 23.70
N SER A 454 20.86 -0.31 23.67
CA SER A 454 19.63 -0.71 24.34
C SER A 454 18.47 -0.70 23.35
N ALA A 455 17.73 -1.80 23.32
CA ALA A 455 16.52 -1.97 22.53
C ALA A 455 15.54 -2.89 23.28
N PRO A 456 14.89 -2.36 24.33
CA PRO A 456 14.02 -3.15 25.19
C PRO A 456 12.74 -3.57 24.46
N THR A 457 12.17 -4.71 24.88
CA THR A 457 10.87 -5.17 24.40
C THR A 457 9.78 -4.22 24.93
N PRO A 458 8.96 -3.60 24.06
CA PRO A 458 7.91 -2.71 24.50
C PRO A 458 6.78 -3.48 25.20
N THR A 459 6.10 -2.83 26.13
CA THR A 459 4.96 -3.42 26.86
C THR A 459 3.67 -2.70 26.50
N ILE A 460 2.58 -3.45 26.36
CA ILE A 460 1.24 -2.91 26.13
C ILE A 460 0.46 -2.91 27.45
N LYS A 461 -0.23 -1.81 27.75
CA LYS A 461 -1.20 -1.69 28.85
C LYS A 461 -2.58 -1.32 28.31
N GLY A 462 -3.63 -1.67 29.06
CA GLY A 462 -5.02 -1.37 28.73
C GLY A 462 -5.89 -2.63 28.62
N THR A 463 -7.19 -2.42 28.46
CA THR A 463 -8.17 -3.52 28.39
C THR A 463 -8.38 -3.95 26.93
N THR A 464 -8.31 -5.25 26.66
CA THR A 464 -8.50 -5.83 25.33
C THR A 464 -9.99 -5.96 24.98
N THR A 465 -10.71 -4.83 24.90
CA THR A 465 -12.13 -4.77 24.49
C THR A 465 -12.31 -3.72 23.40
N VAL A 466 -13.10 -4.01 22.36
CA VAL A 466 -13.39 -3.06 21.27
C VAL A 466 -13.84 -1.69 21.83
N GLY A 467 -13.28 -0.62 21.29
CA GLY A 467 -13.53 0.75 21.70
C GLY A 467 -12.64 1.28 22.83
N GLN A 468 -11.94 0.39 23.57
CA GLN A 468 -10.94 0.77 24.56
C GLN A 468 -9.60 1.13 23.91
N THR A 469 -8.76 1.86 24.64
CA THR A 469 -7.44 2.28 24.16
C THR A 469 -6.35 1.43 24.80
N LEU A 470 -5.47 0.89 23.96
CA LEU A 470 -4.20 0.31 24.38
C LEU A 470 -3.11 1.36 24.30
N SER A 471 -2.18 1.35 25.26
CA SER A 471 -1.01 2.22 25.28
C SER A 471 0.26 1.37 25.27
N VAL A 472 1.25 1.77 24.48
CA VAL A 472 2.55 1.09 24.44
C VAL A 472 3.61 1.90 25.18
N THR A 473 4.32 1.24 26.08
CA THR A 473 5.51 1.79 26.75
C THR A 473 6.76 1.23 26.06
N PRO A 474 7.58 2.08 25.40
CA PRO A 474 8.71 1.62 24.60
C PRO A 474 9.90 1.09 25.43
N GLY A 475 10.01 1.42 26.73
CA GLY A 475 11.21 1.18 27.53
C GLY A 475 12.31 2.24 27.29
N SER A 476 13.46 2.11 27.95
CA SER A 476 14.60 3.03 27.80
C SER A 476 15.55 2.59 26.68
N TRP A 477 15.58 3.35 25.58
CA TRP A 477 16.41 3.07 24.40
C TRP A 477 17.80 3.76 24.44
N GLY A 478 18.11 4.47 25.54
CA GLY A 478 19.32 5.27 25.67
C GLY A 478 19.14 6.72 25.19
N SER A 479 20.15 7.55 25.42
CA SER A 479 20.10 8.98 25.10
C SER A 479 20.16 9.24 23.59
N ARG A 480 19.43 10.28 23.13
CA ARG A 480 19.39 10.71 21.71
C ARG A 480 18.89 9.63 20.75
N VAL A 481 18.03 8.73 21.22
CA VAL A 481 17.29 7.79 20.37
C VAL A 481 15.87 8.30 20.22
N GLU A 482 15.47 8.54 18.97
CA GLU A 482 14.08 8.82 18.62
C GLU A 482 13.34 7.50 18.40
N THR A 483 12.04 7.46 18.70
CA THR A 483 11.22 6.25 18.54
C THR A 483 10.05 6.49 17.59
N ALA A 484 9.78 5.50 16.74
CA ALA A 484 8.54 5.42 15.96
C ALA A 484 7.76 4.15 16.32
N TYR A 485 6.45 4.19 16.12
CA TYR A 485 5.52 3.13 16.52
C TYR A 485 4.76 2.60 15.31
N GLN A 486 4.38 1.34 15.38
CA GLN A 486 3.45 0.72 14.43
C GLN A 486 2.65 -0.37 15.14
N TRP A 487 1.33 -0.34 15.02
CA TRP A 487 0.45 -1.39 15.56
C TRP A 487 0.12 -2.43 14.48
N TYR A 488 -0.03 -3.69 14.90
CA TYR A 488 -0.29 -4.84 14.04
C TYR A 488 -1.51 -5.61 14.55
N ARG A 489 -2.34 -6.10 13.62
CA ARG A 489 -3.47 -7.00 13.85
C ARG A 489 -3.13 -8.36 13.26
N ASN A 490 -3.06 -9.40 14.08
CA ASN A 490 -2.63 -10.75 13.65
C ASN A 490 -1.34 -10.74 12.79
N GLY A 491 -0.36 -9.92 13.16
CA GLY A 491 0.91 -9.79 12.44
C GLY A 491 0.87 -8.91 11.19
N VAL A 492 -0.29 -8.36 10.80
CA VAL A 492 -0.43 -7.42 9.67
C VAL A 492 -0.47 -5.98 10.17
N ALA A 493 0.32 -5.09 9.57
CA ALA A 493 0.36 -3.68 9.98
C ALA A 493 -1.01 -3.00 9.80
N ILE A 494 -1.44 -2.25 10.82
CA ILE A 494 -2.66 -1.45 10.79
C ILE A 494 -2.31 -0.07 10.23
N SER A 495 -2.83 0.25 9.05
CA SER A 495 -2.56 1.52 8.38
C SER A 495 -2.89 2.73 9.26
N GLY A 496 -1.98 3.70 9.34
CA GLY A 496 -2.11 4.92 10.13
C GLY A 496 -1.97 4.76 11.64
N ALA A 497 -1.83 3.54 12.16
CA ALA A 497 -1.65 3.29 13.59
C ALA A 497 -0.17 3.41 13.99
N SER A 498 0.33 4.64 14.07
CA SER A 498 1.74 4.96 14.37
C SER A 498 1.95 5.75 15.66
N GLY A 499 0.91 5.85 16.51
CA GLY A 499 0.97 6.55 17.79
C GLY A 499 1.43 5.65 18.95
N THR A 500 1.68 6.29 20.10
CA THR A 500 1.96 5.61 21.38
C THR A 500 0.72 4.94 21.99
N SER A 501 -0.45 5.15 21.41
CA SER A 501 -1.69 4.51 21.79
C SER A 501 -2.50 4.11 20.55
N TYR A 502 -3.38 3.12 20.72
CA TYR A 502 -4.27 2.63 19.68
C TYR A 502 -5.64 2.32 20.27
N LYS A 503 -6.66 3.02 19.77
CA LYS A 503 -8.06 2.74 20.11
C LYS A 503 -8.54 1.55 19.30
N LEU A 504 -8.92 0.48 19.99
CA LEU A 504 -9.38 -0.77 19.41
C LEU A 504 -10.63 -0.55 18.55
N GLN A 505 -10.55 -0.98 17.30
CA GLN A 505 -11.57 -0.85 16.28
C GLN A 505 -12.43 -2.12 16.20
N PRO A 506 -13.64 -2.04 15.60
CA PRO A 506 -14.47 -3.21 15.36
C PRO A 506 -13.78 -4.39 14.67
N ALA A 507 -12.87 -4.10 13.73
CA ALA A 507 -12.11 -5.10 12.98
C ALA A 507 -11.05 -5.85 13.81
N ASP A 508 -10.73 -5.35 15.02
CA ASP A 508 -9.81 -6.01 15.94
C ASP A 508 -10.49 -7.14 16.74
N ALA A 509 -11.82 -7.20 16.75
CA ALA A 509 -12.57 -8.20 17.51
C ALA A 509 -12.09 -9.62 17.17
N GLN A 510 -11.80 -10.41 18.21
CA GLN A 510 -11.27 -11.78 18.14
C GLN A 510 -9.89 -11.90 17.48
N LYS A 511 -9.18 -10.78 17.28
CA LYS A 511 -7.81 -10.74 16.76
C LYS A 511 -6.85 -10.38 17.89
N SER A 512 -5.56 -10.67 17.71
CA SER A 512 -4.52 -10.21 18.62
C SER A 512 -3.86 -8.95 18.09
N ILE A 513 -3.33 -8.15 19.01
CA ILE A 513 -2.63 -6.90 18.73
C ILE A 513 -1.16 -7.02 19.17
N VAL A 514 -0.27 -6.46 18.36
CA VAL A 514 1.16 -6.27 18.69
C VAL A 514 1.53 -4.82 18.39
N ALA A 515 2.33 -4.20 19.25
CA ALA A 515 2.92 -2.89 18.98
C ALA A 515 4.41 -3.09 18.69
N ALA A 516 4.90 -2.54 17.58
CA ALA A 516 6.32 -2.47 17.30
C ALA A 516 6.85 -1.06 17.57
N VAL A 517 7.99 -0.98 18.23
CA VAL A 517 8.73 0.26 18.47
C VAL A 517 10.04 0.17 17.70
N THR A 518 10.35 1.17 16.90
CA THR A 518 11.61 1.29 16.17
C THR A 518 12.41 2.45 16.74
N GLY A 519 13.62 2.18 17.22
CA GLY A 519 14.57 3.19 17.66
C GLY A 519 15.46 3.66 16.52
N PHE A 520 15.65 4.97 16.42
CA PHE A 520 16.49 5.65 15.45
C PHE A 520 17.53 6.51 16.15
N ARG A 521 18.76 6.43 15.67
CA ARG A 521 19.83 7.35 16.03
C ARG A 521 20.69 7.55 14.79
N PRO A 522 21.03 8.79 14.41
CA PRO A 522 21.87 9.06 13.25
C PRO A 522 23.13 8.18 13.28
N THR A 523 23.49 7.60 12.13
CA THR A 523 24.62 6.67 11.93
C THR A 523 24.52 5.27 12.57
N TYR A 524 23.49 4.99 13.39
CA TYR A 524 23.23 3.66 13.93
C TYR A 524 22.25 2.89 13.05
N THR A 525 22.34 1.56 13.10
CA THR A 525 21.33 0.67 12.53
C THR A 525 20.06 0.79 13.36
N SER A 526 18.95 1.18 12.73
CA SER A 526 17.65 1.24 13.38
C SER A 526 17.23 -0.15 13.84
N VAL A 527 16.65 -0.23 15.03
CA VAL A 527 16.28 -1.50 15.65
C VAL A 527 14.80 -1.48 15.98
N THR A 528 14.06 -2.50 15.55
CA THR A 528 12.63 -2.66 15.84
C THR A 528 12.43 -3.76 16.89
N ARG A 529 11.54 -3.52 17.85
CA ARG A 529 11.08 -4.50 18.85
C ARG A 529 9.57 -4.58 18.85
N GLY A 530 9.02 -5.79 18.72
CA GLY A 530 7.60 -6.05 18.93
C GLY A 530 7.30 -6.33 20.40
N SER A 531 6.14 -5.90 20.87
CA SER A 531 5.62 -6.29 22.17
C SER A 531 5.27 -7.78 22.19
N ALA A 532 4.98 -8.31 23.38
CA ALA A 532 4.21 -9.55 23.46
C ALA A 532 2.85 -9.38 22.75
N THR A 533 2.37 -10.46 22.15
CA THR A 533 1.04 -10.54 21.55
C THR A 533 -0.03 -10.46 22.63
N THR A 534 -1.01 -9.56 22.47
CA THR A 534 -2.13 -9.49 23.42
C THR A 534 -3.01 -10.73 23.33
N ALA A 535 -3.77 -11.01 24.39
CA ALA A 535 -4.94 -11.88 24.28
C ALA A 535 -5.89 -11.37 23.16
N PRO A 536 -6.71 -12.25 22.55
CA PRO A 536 -7.69 -11.85 21.55
C PRO A 536 -8.60 -10.72 22.06
N ILE A 537 -8.86 -9.71 21.24
CA ILE A 537 -9.69 -8.57 21.63
C ILE A 537 -11.15 -9.02 21.79
N THR A 538 -11.70 -8.78 22.97
CA THR A 538 -13.08 -9.08 23.33
C THR A 538 -14.04 -8.12 22.61
N PRO A 539 -15.07 -8.62 21.90
CA PRO A 539 -16.15 -7.79 21.38
C PRO A 539 -16.82 -7.00 22.51
N ALA A 540 -17.15 -5.75 22.25
CA ALA A 540 -17.88 -4.93 23.21
C ALA A 540 -19.35 -5.38 23.35
N ARG A 541 -20.06 -4.88 24.35
CA ARG A 541 -21.50 -5.14 24.54
C ARG A 541 -22.32 -3.89 24.22
N LEU A 542 -23.51 -4.11 23.65
CA LEU A 542 -24.49 -3.04 23.49
C LEU A 542 -25.00 -2.65 24.88
N THR A 543 -25.02 -1.35 25.17
CA THR A 543 -25.37 -0.80 26.49
C THR A 543 -26.86 -0.48 26.60
N SER A 544 -27.52 -0.11 25.49
CA SER A 544 -28.97 0.05 25.42
C SER A 544 -29.57 -0.96 24.46
N THR A 545 -30.43 -1.84 24.99
CA THR A 545 -31.18 -2.85 24.22
C THR A 545 -32.65 -2.85 24.68
N PRO A 546 -33.47 -1.88 24.23
CA PRO A 546 -34.86 -1.75 24.69
C PRO A 546 -35.72 -2.95 24.28
N THR A 547 -36.71 -3.29 25.12
CA THR A 547 -37.71 -4.30 24.78
C THR A 547 -38.64 -3.77 23.68
N PRO A 548 -38.83 -4.49 22.56
CA PRO A 548 -39.68 -4.02 21.47
C PRO A 548 -41.16 -4.03 21.85
N LYS A 549 -41.92 -3.04 21.36
CA LYS A 549 -43.37 -2.92 21.54
C LYS A 549 -44.10 -3.24 20.23
N ILE A 550 -45.09 -4.13 20.32
CA ILE A 550 -46.02 -4.39 19.22
C ILE A 550 -47.13 -3.32 19.24
N ASN A 551 -47.43 -2.75 18.08
CA ASN A 551 -48.50 -1.78 17.86
C ASN A 551 -49.46 -2.28 16.77
N GLY A 552 -50.67 -1.72 16.75
CA GLY A 552 -51.73 -2.05 15.81
C GLY A 552 -52.84 -2.91 16.43
N VAL A 553 -53.87 -3.19 15.64
CA VAL A 553 -55.02 -3.98 16.06
C VAL A 553 -54.75 -5.47 15.86
N THR A 554 -54.83 -6.25 16.94
CA THR A 554 -54.55 -7.69 16.92
C THR A 554 -55.76 -8.50 16.43
N ALA A 555 -56.06 -8.40 15.13
CA ALA A 555 -57.13 -9.16 14.47
C ALA A 555 -56.68 -9.68 13.11
N VAL A 556 -57.20 -10.84 12.69
CA VAL A 556 -56.85 -11.46 11.40
C VAL A 556 -57.01 -10.47 10.25
N GLY A 557 -56.00 -10.40 9.36
CA GLY A 557 -55.96 -9.51 8.21
C GLY A 557 -55.45 -8.09 8.50
N ARG A 558 -55.26 -7.71 9.77
CA ARG A 558 -54.62 -6.46 10.18
C ARG A 558 -53.10 -6.60 10.23
N THR A 559 -52.40 -5.47 10.15
CA THR A 559 -50.94 -5.42 10.19
C THR A 559 -50.48 -4.91 11.54
N LEU A 560 -49.66 -5.71 12.22
CA LEU A 560 -48.91 -5.30 13.40
C LEU A 560 -47.60 -4.63 12.96
N SER A 561 -47.15 -3.64 13.72
CA SER A 561 -45.85 -2.98 13.53
C SER A 561 -45.08 -2.96 14.84
N VAL A 562 -43.75 -2.93 14.77
CA VAL A 562 -42.88 -2.93 15.95
C VAL A 562 -42.19 -1.58 16.15
N THR A 563 -42.15 -1.11 17.40
CA THR A 563 -41.29 0.00 17.85
C THR A 563 -40.17 -0.57 18.71
N THR A 564 -38.90 -0.29 18.37
CA THR A 564 -37.72 -0.97 18.98
C THR A 564 -36.92 -0.11 19.96
N GLY A 565 -37.23 1.19 20.07
CA GLY A 565 -36.40 2.15 20.80
C GLY A 565 -35.01 2.35 20.18
N SER A 566 -34.18 3.17 20.82
CA SER A 566 -32.81 3.48 20.38
C SER A 566 -31.81 2.50 20.98
N TRP A 567 -31.12 1.76 20.11
CA TRP A 567 -30.06 0.83 20.50
C TRP A 567 -28.73 1.55 20.55
N ALA A 568 -27.93 1.32 21.60
CA ALA A 568 -26.68 2.02 21.82
C ALA A 568 -25.51 1.07 22.12
N PRO A 569 -24.29 1.39 21.67
CA PRO A 569 -23.95 2.54 20.82
C PRO A 569 -24.38 2.35 19.35
N GLY A 570 -24.96 3.37 18.71
CA GLY A 570 -25.42 3.32 17.31
C GLY A 570 -24.32 3.51 16.26
N PRO A 571 -24.61 3.30 14.95
CA PRO A 571 -25.82 2.65 14.42
C PRO A 571 -25.78 1.12 14.65
N VAL A 572 -26.95 0.50 14.86
CA VAL A 572 -27.13 -0.94 15.07
C VAL A 572 -28.06 -1.50 13.99
N THR A 573 -27.68 -2.62 13.37
CA THR A 573 -28.54 -3.31 12.39
C THR A 573 -29.53 -4.21 13.12
N LEU A 574 -30.82 -4.02 12.88
CA LEU A 574 -31.90 -4.77 13.51
C LEU A 574 -32.46 -5.84 12.56
N ARG A 575 -32.72 -7.03 13.10
CA ARG A 575 -33.45 -8.12 12.44
C ARG A 575 -34.65 -8.54 13.27
N TYR A 576 -35.74 -8.90 12.61
CA TYR A 576 -37.00 -9.28 13.24
C TYR A 576 -37.31 -10.74 12.95
N GLN A 577 -37.97 -11.39 13.91
CA GLN A 577 -38.63 -12.68 13.71
C GLN A 577 -39.91 -12.68 14.53
N TRP A 578 -41.05 -12.90 13.86
CA TRP A 578 -42.35 -13.01 14.52
C TRP A 578 -42.62 -14.46 14.94
N TYR A 579 -43.34 -14.62 16.05
CA TYR A 579 -43.67 -15.91 16.64
C TYR A 579 -45.17 -15.98 16.95
N ARG A 580 -45.73 -17.18 16.75
CA ARG A 580 -47.10 -17.56 17.09
C ARG A 580 -47.03 -18.55 18.24
N ASN A 581 -47.55 -18.19 19.42
CA ASN A 581 -47.50 -19.02 20.62
C ASN A 581 -46.08 -19.60 20.89
N GLY A 582 -45.06 -18.76 20.73
CA GLY A 582 -43.65 -19.16 20.93
C GLY A 582 -43.00 -19.89 19.75
N THR A 583 -43.74 -20.27 18.70
CA THR A 583 -43.18 -20.91 17.50
C THR A 583 -42.91 -19.89 16.40
N ALA A 584 -41.73 -19.94 15.77
CA ALA A 584 -41.36 -18.97 14.73
C ALA A 584 -42.28 -19.07 13.50
N ILE A 585 -42.77 -17.92 13.03
CA ILE A 585 -43.58 -17.84 11.81
C ILE A 585 -42.62 -17.72 10.62
N THR A 586 -42.62 -18.71 9.74
CA THR A 586 -41.73 -18.77 8.58
C THR A 586 -41.89 -17.51 7.71
N LYS A 587 -40.76 -16.93 7.27
CA LYS A 587 -40.66 -15.70 6.43
C LYS A 587 -41.19 -14.41 7.08
N ALA A 588 -41.70 -14.43 8.31
CA ALA A 588 -42.11 -13.22 9.01
C ALA A 588 -40.91 -12.54 9.66
N THR A 589 -40.12 -11.82 8.86
CA THR A 589 -38.84 -11.20 9.28
C THR A 589 -38.79 -9.67 9.13
N GLY A 590 -39.89 -9.05 8.71
CA GLY A 590 -40.01 -7.59 8.60
C GLY A 590 -40.36 -6.90 9.91
N SER A 591 -40.21 -5.58 9.96
CA SER A 591 -40.69 -4.73 11.08
C SER A 591 -42.23 -4.63 11.16
N ARG A 592 -42.92 -5.20 10.16
CA ARG A 592 -44.38 -5.30 10.11
C ARG A 592 -44.77 -6.73 9.79
N TYR A 593 -45.87 -7.20 10.36
CA TYR A 593 -46.43 -8.51 10.09
C TYR A 593 -47.95 -8.42 9.91
N ARG A 594 -48.44 -8.87 8.76
CA ARG A 594 -49.87 -8.96 8.50
C ARG A 594 -50.40 -10.29 9.02
N LEU A 595 -51.29 -10.22 10.00
CA LEU A 595 -51.90 -11.38 10.65
C LEU A 595 -52.66 -12.23 9.63
N GLN A 596 -52.36 -13.51 9.62
CA GLN A 596 -52.96 -14.53 8.76
C GLN A 596 -54.08 -15.27 9.49
N SER A 597 -54.89 -16.03 8.75
CA SER A 597 -55.97 -16.85 9.34
C SER A 597 -55.44 -17.88 10.34
N ALA A 598 -54.23 -18.41 10.11
CA ALA A 598 -53.55 -19.35 11.01
C ALA A 598 -53.11 -18.72 12.35
N ASP A 599 -53.13 -17.39 12.47
CA ASP A 599 -52.81 -16.69 13.73
C ASP A 599 -54.02 -16.57 14.66
N TYR A 600 -55.24 -16.86 14.19
CA TYR A 600 -56.46 -16.72 14.98
C TYR A 600 -56.38 -17.42 16.34
N GLY A 601 -56.70 -16.70 17.41
CA GLY A 601 -56.65 -17.17 18.79
C GLY A 601 -55.24 -17.28 19.39
N ALA A 602 -54.18 -17.20 18.57
CA ALA A 602 -52.82 -17.21 19.07
C ALA A 602 -52.41 -15.85 19.63
N ARG A 603 -51.39 -15.85 20.49
CA ARG A 603 -50.68 -14.63 20.89
C ARG A 603 -49.42 -14.48 20.03
N ILE A 604 -49.14 -13.25 19.65
CA ILE A 604 -48.02 -12.91 18.78
C ILE A 604 -46.94 -12.21 19.58
N THR A 605 -45.70 -12.63 19.38
CA THR A 605 -44.50 -11.95 19.88
C THR A 605 -43.55 -11.65 18.73
N VAL A 606 -42.66 -10.68 18.91
CA VAL A 606 -41.57 -10.39 17.96
C VAL A 606 -40.24 -10.37 18.70
N ARG A 607 -39.26 -11.14 18.21
CA ARG A 607 -37.87 -11.10 18.67
C ARG A 607 -37.09 -10.16 17.77
N VAL A 608 -36.48 -9.14 18.37
CA VAL A 608 -35.64 -8.17 17.69
C VAL A 608 -34.19 -8.44 18.09
N THR A 609 -33.35 -8.72 17.10
CA THR A 609 -31.90 -8.95 17.29
C THR A 609 -31.13 -7.76 16.72
N GLY A 610 -30.38 -7.07 17.57
CA GLY A 610 -29.48 -6.01 17.18
C GLY A 610 -28.05 -6.54 17.04
N SER A 611 -27.39 -6.12 15.95
CA SER A 611 -26.02 -6.48 15.63
C SER A 611 -25.21 -5.26 15.22
N LYS A 612 -23.96 -5.20 15.68
CA LYS A 612 -22.99 -4.15 15.36
C LYS A 612 -21.60 -4.78 15.26
N ALA A 613 -20.83 -4.42 14.22
CA ALA A 613 -19.48 -4.94 14.05
C ALA A 613 -18.62 -4.64 15.29
N GLY A 614 -17.87 -5.63 15.76
CA GLY A 614 -17.07 -5.51 16.98
C GLY A 614 -17.84 -5.61 18.30
N TYR A 615 -19.15 -5.89 18.26
CA TYR A 615 -20.00 -6.07 19.44
C TYR A 615 -20.65 -7.45 19.44
N TYR A 616 -20.93 -7.98 20.63
CA TYR A 616 -21.85 -9.11 20.78
C TYR A 616 -23.27 -8.69 20.36
N SER A 617 -23.93 -9.54 19.58
CA SER A 617 -25.35 -9.35 19.27
C SER A 617 -26.20 -9.49 20.51
N ALA A 618 -27.25 -8.68 20.63
CA ALA A 618 -28.24 -8.80 21.69
C ALA A 618 -29.63 -8.97 21.08
N ALA A 619 -30.51 -9.68 21.77
CA ALA A 619 -31.88 -9.86 21.33
C ALA A 619 -32.86 -9.62 22.48
N LYS A 620 -33.98 -9.00 22.15
CA LYS A 620 -35.11 -8.78 23.07
C LYS A 620 -36.40 -9.22 22.39
N THR A 621 -37.27 -9.87 23.14
CA THR A 621 -38.59 -10.31 22.67
C THR A 621 -39.64 -9.41 23.28
N SER A 622 -40.62 -8.99 22.48
CA SER A 622 -41.74 -8.19 22.97
C SER A 622 -42.55 -8.96 24.01
N THR A 623 -43.34 -8.23 24.79
CA THR A 623 -44.49 -8.85 25.46
C THR A 623 -45.43 -9.46 24.41
N ALA A 624 -46.17 -10.50 24.82
CA ALA A 624 -47.16 -11.14 23.97
C ALA A 624 -48.33 -10.18 23.71
N SER A 625 -48.81 -10.12 22.47
CA SER A 625 -50.06 -9.44 22.14
C SER A 625 -51.24 -10.08 22.87
N ASN A 626 -52.37 -9.37 22.88
CA ASN A 626 -53.67 -10.02 23.10
C ASN A 626 -53.88 -11.16 22.09
N ALA A 627 -54.75 -12.11 22.40
CA ALA A 627 -55.10 -13.17 21.46
C ALA A 627 -55.68 -12.56 20.17
N VAL A 628 -55.28 -13.09 19.02
CA VAL A 628 -55.70 -12.56 17.71
C VAL A 628 -57.20 -12.76 17.53
N ALA A 629 -57.93 -11.66 17.50
CA ALA A 629 -59.37 -11.64 17.29
C ALA A 629 -59.76 -11.98 15.84
N LYS A 630 -61.04 -12.27 15.63
CA LYS A 630 -61.59 -12.50 14.28
C LYS A 630 -61.40 -11.28 13.39
N GLY A 631 -61.05 -11.52 12.13
CA GLY A 631 -61.03 -10.48 11.11
C GLY A 631 -62.44 -10.08 10.66
N THR A 632 -62.54 -8.97 9.94
CA THR A 632 -63.78 -8.52 9.28
C THR A 632 -63.68 -8.67 7.76
N ILE A 633 -64.81 -9.00 7.13
CA ILE A 633 -64.95 -8.99 5.66
C ILE A 633 -65.57 -7.64 5.30
N SER A 634 -64.74 -6.70 4.83
CA SER A 634 -65.21 -5.38 4.42
C SER A 634 -65.82 -5.44 3.02
N LYS A 635 -67.10 -5.10 2.89
CA LYS A 635 -67.86 -5.03 1.62
C LYS A 635 -68.01 -6.40 0.93
N PRO A 636 -68.84 -7.30 1.46
CA PRO A 636 -69.14 -8.56 0.78
C PRO A 636 -69.80 -8.30 -0.60
N PRO A 637 -69.41 -9.03 -1.66
CA PRO A 637 -69.99 -8.83 -2.99
C PRO A 637 -71.45 -9.26 -3.03
N THR A 638 -72.30 -8.50 -3.73
CA THR A 638 -73.70 -8.91 -3.96
C THR A 638 -73.77 -10.08 -4.94
N PRO A 639 -74.31 -11.26 -4.56
CA PRO A 639 -74.40 -12.40 -5.45
C PRO A 639 -75.46 -12.17 -6.55
N LYS A 640 -75.21 -12.70 -7.74
CA LYS A 640 -76.15 -12.66 -8.88
C LYS A 640 -76.71 -14.06 -9.13
N ILE A 641 -77.98 -14.14 -9.52
CA ILE A 641 -78.57 -15.40 -9.99
C ILE A 641 -78.41 -15.45 -11.52
N SER A 642 -77.71 -16.48 -12.02
CA SER A 642 -77.53 -16.74 -13.44
C SER A 642 -78.34 -17.96 -13.89
N GLY A 643 -78.68 -18.01 -15.18
CA GLY A 643 -79.49 -19.06 -15.81
C GLY A 643 -80.93 -18.63 -16.10
N THR A 644 -81.63 -19.45 -16.88
CA THR A 644 -83.01 -19.16 -17.28
C THR A 644 -84.00 -19.48 -16.16
N VAL A 645 -84.74 -18.47 -15.70
CA VAL A 645 -85.73 -18.59 -14.61
C VAL A 645 -87.04 -19.21 -15.11
N LYS A 646 -87.01 -20.52 -15.37
CA LYS A 646 -88.12 -21.33 -15.90
C LYS A 646 -88.17 -22.68 -15.21
N ILE A 647 -89.37 -23.21 -14.97
CA ILE A 647 -89.59 -24.54 -14.39
C ILE A 647 -88.77 -25.60 -15.14
N GLY A 648 -88.13 -26.49 -14.38
CA GLY A 648 -87.29 -27.58 -14.87
C GLY A 648 -85.85 -27.17 -15.21
N ARG A 649 -85.54 -25.87 -15.28
CA ARG A 649 -84.16 -25.37 -15.47
C ARG A 649 -83.47 -25.15 -14.13
N THR A 650 -82.14 -25.09 -14.17
CA THR A 650 -81.30 -24.81 -13.02
C THR A 650 -80.81 -23.37 -13.09
N VAL A 651 -80.89 -22.67 -11.96
CA VAL A 651 -80.26 -21.37 -11.75
C VAL A 651 -79.09 -21.52 -10.79
N THR A 652 -78.05 -20.71 -10.97
CA THR A 652 -76.82 -20.77 -10.19
C THR A 652 -76.52 -19.44 -9.54
N ALA A 653 -76.13 -19.45 -8.27
CA ALA A 653 -75.63 -18.30 -7.55
C ALA A 653 -74.19 -18.01 -7.97
N VAL A 654 -73.99 -16.92 -8.71
CA VAL A 654 -72.67 -16.40 -9.06
C VAL A 654 -72.24 -15.42 -7.99
N VAL A 655 -71.21 -15.79 -7.23
CA VAL A 655 -70.64 -14.99 -6.15
C VAL A 655 -69.48 -14.15 -6.70
N GLY A 656 -69.42 -12.87 -6.35
CA GLY A 656 -68.27 -12.02 -6.67
C GLY A 656 -67.03 -12.38 -5.85
N THR A 657 -65.96 -11.61 -5.99
CA THR A 657 -64.72 -11.83 -5.23
C THR A 657 -64.89 -11.40 -3.78
N TRP A 658 -64.77 -12.35 -2.87
CA TRP A 658 -64.70 -12.07 -1.43
C TRP A 658 -63.25 -11.76 -1.05
N SER A 659 -63.04 -10.67 -0.31
CA SER A 659 -61.72 -10.30 0.22
C SER A 659 -61.79 -10.14 1.74
N PRO A 660 -61.01 -10.91 2.50
CA PRO A 660 -60.18 -12.04 2.06
C PRO A 660 -61.01 -13.24 1.60
N LYS A 661 -60.44 -14.11 0.76
CA LYS A 661 -61.12 -15.29 0.21
C LYS A 661 -61.52 -16.24 1.36
N PRO A 662 -62.83 -16.46 1.61
CA PRO A 662 -63.28 -17.30 2.70
C PRO A 662 -63.10 -18.77 2.34
N ALA A 663 -62.84 -19.61 3.35
CA ALA A 663 -62.67 -21.05 3.14
C ALA A 663 -63.98 -21.74 2.75
N ASN A 664 -65.15 -21.23 3.20
CA ASN A 664 -66.45 -21.89 3.02
C ASN A 664 -67.58 -20.88 2.78
N LEU A 665 -68.32 -21.05 1.68
CA LEU A 665 -69.57 -20.34 1.39
C LEU A 665 -70.75 -21.30 1.51
N ARG A 666 -71.80 -20.87 2.21
CA ARG A 666 -73.07 -21.60 2.36
C ARG A 666 -74.17 -20.87 1.62
N TYR A 667 -75.08 -21.61 0.98
CA TYR A 667 -76.19 -21.06 0.21
C TYR A 667 -77.53 -21.41 0.88
N GLN A 668 -78.52 -20.55 0.69
CA GLN A 668 -79.92 -20.86 1.01
C GLN A 668 -80.80 -20.17 -0.03
N TRP A 669 -81.61 -20.95 -0.75
CA TRP A 669 -82.57 -20.41 -1.72
C TRP A 669 -83.90 -20.08 -1.05
N TYR A 670 -84.54 -19.03 -1.56
CA TYR A 670 -85.80 -18.48 -1.09
C TYR A 670 -86.78 -18.36 -2.24
N ARG A 671 -88.06 -18.59 -1.94
CA ARG A 671 -89.19 -18.42 -2.83
C ARG A 671 -90.16 -17.43 -2.18
N ASN A 672 -90.43 -16.31 -2.85
CA ASN A 672 -91.23 -15.20 -2.31
C ASN A 672 -90.82 -14.81 -0.87
N GLY A 673 -89.50 -14.75 -0.61
CA GLY A 673 -88.97 -14.39 0.70
C GLY A 673 -88.98 -15.50 1.76
N LYS A 674 -89.60 -16.67 1.52
CA LYS A 674 -89.54 -17.83 2.43
C LYS A 674 -88.46 -18.81 2.01
N ALA A 675 -87.69 -19.33 2.97
CA ALA A 675 -86.64 -20.31 2.70
C ALA A 675 -87.23 -21.59 2.08
N ILE A 676 -86.57 -22.11 1.06
CA ILE A 676 -86.92 -23.40 0.46
C ILE A 676 -86.16 -24.48 1.23
N PRO A 677 -86.85 -25.43 1.90
CA PRO A 677 -86.18 -26.49 2.65
C PRO A 677 -85.16 -27.24 1.80
N ASN A 678 -83.99 -27.51 2.37
CA ASN A 678 -82.87 -28.26 1.77
C ASN A 678 -82.26 -27.67 0.48
N ALA A 679 -82.68 -26.46 0.06
CA ALA A 679 -82.10 -25.78 -1.09
C ALA A 679 -80.83 -25.00 -0.67
N THR A 680 -79.76 -25.73 -0.37
CA THR A 680 -78.52 -25.19 0.20
C THR A 680 -77.31 -25.26 -0.73
N ALA A 681 -77.47 -25.80 -1.94
CA ALA A 681 -76.44 -25.84 -2.96
C ALA A 681 -76.27 -24.49 -3.68
N ALA A 682 -75.11 -24.27 -4.29
CA ALA A 682 -74.84 -23.09 -5.12
C ALA A 682 -75.80 -22.98 -6.32
N SER A 683 -76.40 -24.09 -6.75
CA SER A 683 -77.39 -24.17 -7.81
C SER A 683 -78.74 -24.68 -7.31
N TYR A 684 -79.83 -24.23 -7.92
CA TYR A 684 -81.19 -24.66 -7.61
C TYR A 684 -81.95 -25.04 -8.87
N LYS A 685 -82.45 -26.28 -8.93
CA LYS A 685 -83.37 -26.75 -9.97
C LYS A 685 -84.77 -26.27 -9.67
N ILE A 686 -85.30 -25.40 -10.53
CA ILE A 686 -86.61 -24.77 -10.38
C ILE A 686 -87.71 -25.82 -10.51
N ARG A 687 -88.56 -25.92 -9.50
CA ARG A 687 -89.64 -26.90 -9.38
C ARG A 687 -90.97 -26.29 -9.82
N THR A 688 -91.98 -27.14 -10.03
CA THR A 688 -93.34 -26.71 -10.38
C THR A 688 -93.97 -25.81 -9.32
N SER A 689 -93.62 -26.00 -8.04
CA SER A 689 -94.10 -25.17 -6.94
C SER A 689 -93.50 -23.76 -6.90
N ASP A 690 -92.55 -23.44 -7.78
CA ASP A 690 -91.99 -22.09 -7.94
C ASP A 690 -92.73 -21.27 -9.01
N ALA A 691 -93.65 -21.89 -9.76
CA ALA A 691 -94.39 -21.25 -10.85
C ALA A 691 -94.97 -19.89 -10.45
N GLY A 692 -94.68 -18.86 -11.25
CA GLY A 692 -95.16 -17.48 -11.05
C GLY A 692 -94.55 -16.73 -9.85
N ARG A 693 -93.62 -17.36 -9.10
CA ARG A 693 -92.98 -16.79 -7.91
C ARG A 693 -91.59 -16.24 -8.25
N VAL A 694 -91.00 -15.46 -7.34
CA VAL A 694 -89.63 -14.94 -7.48
C VAL A 694 -88.68 -15.74 -6.60
N LEU A 695 -87.45 -15.93 -7.10
CA LEU A 695 -86.37 -16.61 -6.37
C LEU A 695 -85.35 -15.59 -5.86
N LYS A 696 -84.73 -15.90 -4.73
CA LYS A 696 -83.64 -15.12 -4.12
C LYS A 696 -82.68 -16.08 -3.44
N VAL A 697 -81.38 -15.79 -3.43
CA VAL A 697 -80.39 -16.63 -2.74
C VAL A 697 -79.66 -15.82 -1.67
N ARG A 698 -79.49 -16.41 -0.48
CA ARG A 698 -78.59 -15.92 0.57
C ARG A 698 -77.28 -16.68 0.48
N VAL A 699 -76.17 -15.95 0.51
CA VAL A 699 -74.82 -16.50 0.57
C VAL A 699 -74.20 -16.06 1.89
N THR A 700 -73.76 -17.02 2.69
CA THR A 700 -73.16 -16.81 4.01
C THR A 700 -71.71 -17.28 3.99
N SER A 701 -70.78 -16.40 4.35
CA SER A 701 -69.39 -16.74 4.61
C SER A 701 -69.21 -17.06 6.09
N SER A 702 -68.80 -18.29 6.40
CA SER A 702 -68.51 -18.75 7.76
C SER A 702 -67.09 -19.31 7.82
N ASP A 703 -66.13 -18.46 8.16
CA ASP A 703 -64.74 -18.85 8.40
C ASP A 703 -64.45 -18.71 9.89
N LYS A 704 -63.78 -19.69 10.51
CA LYS A 704 -63.46 -19.64 11.95
C LYS A 704 -62.67 -18.39 12.35
N SER A 705 -61.88 -17.85 11.42
CA SER A 705 -60.96 -16.73 11.61
C SER A 705 -61.57 -15.35 11.24
N TYR A 706 -62.81 -15.30 10.74
CA TYR A 706 -63.51 -14.07 10.36
C TYR A 706 -64.93 -14.02 10.93
N ASN A 707 -65.49 -12.82 11.08
CA ASN A 707 -66.90 -12.66 11.44
C ASN A 707 -67.81 -13.17 10.32
N THR A 708 -68.88 -13.87 10.70
CA THR A 708 -69.87 -14.39 9.75
C THR A 708 -70.60 -13.24 9.07
N VAL A 709 -70.66 -13.28 7.74
CA VAL A 709 -71.36 -12.26 6.93
C VAL A 709 -72.30 -12.96 5.96
N SER A 710 -73.53 -12.44 5.85
CA SER A 710 -74.53 -12.93 4.89
C SER A 710 -74.95 -11.82 3.94
N VAL A 711 -75.00 -12.14 2.65
CA VAL A 711 -75.48 -11.24 1.59
C VAL A 711 -76.56 -11.94 0.78
N TYR A 712 -77.50 -11.16 0.27
CA TYR A 712 -78.56 -11.68 -0.58
C TYR A 712 -78.42 -11.20 -2.02
N SER A 713 -78.90 -11.99 -2.97
CA SER A 713 -79.10 -11.54 -4.34
C SER A 713 -80.30 -10.60 -4.45
N ALA A 714 -80.39 -9.88 -5.57
CA ALA A 714 -81.67 -9.35 -6.03
C ALA A 714 -82.66 -10.51 -6.27
N GLN A 715 -83.96 -10.22 -6.25
CA GLN A 715 -84.99 -11.19 -6.65
C GLN A 715 -84.91 -11.41 -8.17
N THR A 716 -85.19 -12.63 -8.61
CA THR A 716 -85.39 -12.92 -10.04
C THR A 716 -86.69 -12.30 -10.55
N GLY A 717 -86.85 -12.24 -11.88
CA GLY A 717 -88.19 -12.16 -12.46
C GLY A 717 -89.06 -13.36 -12.08
N LYS A 718 -90.38 -13.28 -12.33
CA LYS A 718 -91.31 -14.38 -12.05
C LYS A 718 -90.90 -15.64 -12.82
N VAL A 719 -90.87 -16.78 -12.13
CA VAL A 719 -90.57 -18.09 -12.72
C VAL A 719 -91.57 -18.39 -13.82
N ARG A 720 -91.04 -18.56 -15.04
CA ARG A 720 -91.84 -18.86 -16.23
C ARG A 720 -92.36 -20.29 -16.17
N ASN A 721 -93.64 -20.44 -16.53
CA ASN A 721 -94.29 -21.74 -16.68
C ASN A 721 -93.67 -22.54 -17.84
N LEU A 722 -93.89 -23.86 -17.82
CA LEU A 722 -93.67 -24.74 -18.96
C LEU A 722 -94.61 -24.36 -20.12
N GLY A 723 -94.16 -24.64 -21.34
CA GLY A 723 -94.97 -24.43 -22.54
C GLY A 723 -95.70 -25.72 -22.90
N TRP A 724 -96.98 -25.61 -23.24
CA TRP A 724 -97.76 -26.72 -23.79
C TRP A 724 -97.21 -27.12 -25.15
N LYS A 725 -96.99 -28.42 -25.38
CA LYS A 725 -96.62 -28.95 -26.71
C LYS A 725 -97.79 -28.81 -27.68
N THR A 726 -99.00 -29.16 -27.23
CA THR A 726 -100.24 -28.95 -27.98
C THR A 726 -101.28 -28.27 -27.08
N LYS A 727 -101.98 -27.26 -27.63
CA LYS A 727 -102.99 -26.46 -26.93
C LYS A 727 -104.36 -26.65 -27.59
N GLY A 728 -104.91 -27.86 -27.47
CA GLY A 728 -106.11 -28.39 -28.14
C GLY A 728 -107.18 -27.37 -28.54
N LYS A 729 -107.90 -27.60 -29.63
CA LYS A 729 -108.99 -26.73 -30.10
C LYS A 729 -110.31 -27.21 -29.51
N ALA A 730 -111.16 -26.28 -29.05
CA ALA A 730 -112.51 -26.61 -28.62
C ALA A 730 -113.44 -26.68 -29.84
N SER A 731 -114.39 -27.60 -29.80
CA SER A 731 -115.46 -27.79 -30.78
C SER A 731 -116.76 -28.11 -30.04
N ILE A 732 -117.90 -27.86 -30.69
CA ILE A 732 -119.22 -28.26 -30.20
C ILE A 732 -119.78 -29.26 -31.21
N THR A 733 -120.28 -30.39 -30.71
CA THR A 733 -120.98 -31.42 -31.49
C THR A 733 -122.41 -31.59 -30.96
N GLY A 734 -123.28 -32.20 -31.77
CA GLY A 734 -124.70 -32.38 -31.47
C GLY A 734 -125.61 -31.47 -32.30
N VAL A 735 -126.91 -31.81 -32.34
CA VAL A 735 -127.90 -31.07 -33.13
C VAL A 735 -128.28 -29.79 -32.40
N ALA A 736 -128.04 -28.63 -33.02
CA ALA A 736 -128.34 -27.31 -32.46
C ALA A 736 -129.84 -26.96 -32.56
N ARG A 737 -130.69 -27.83 -32.02
CA ARG A 737 -132.16 -27.69 -31.97
C ARG A 737 -132.66 -27.88 -30.54
N ARG A 738 -133.77 -27.22 -30.19
CA ARG A 738 -134.41 -27.30 -28.87
C ARG A 738 -134.58 -28.75 -28.40
N GLY A 739 -134.25 -29.02 -27.14
CA GLY A 739 -134.40 -30.36 -26.53
C GLY A 739 -133.19 -31.28 -26.71
N HIS A 740 -132.33 -31.04 -27.70
CA HIS A 740 -131.10 -31.80 -27.93
C HIS A 740 -129.95 -31.33 -27.03
N ARG A 741 -128.92 -32.18 -26.89
CA ARG A 741 -127.71 -31.87 -26.13
C ARG A 741 -126.58 -31.48 -27.07
N LEU A 742 -125.91 -30.39 -26.72
CA LEU A 742 -124.60 -30.02 -27.25
C LEU A 742 -123.52 -30.64 -26.38
N SER A 743 -122.46 -31.14 -27.00
CA SER A 743 -121.29 -31.72 -26.33
C SER A 743 -120.05 -30.93 -26.72
N ALA A 744 -119.28 -30.48 -25.74
CA ALA A 744 -118.00 -29.82 -25.94
C ALA A 744 -116.92 -30.89 -26.06
N ALA A 745 -116.26 -30.96 -27.21
CA ALA A 745 -115.09 -31.78 -27.43
C ALA A 745 -113.86 -30.89 -27.55
N VAL A 746 -112.74 -31.30 -26.97
CA VAL A 746 -111.46 -30.59 -27.10
C VAL A 746 -110.42 -31.54 -27.65
N SER A 747 -109.71 -31.13 -28.70
CA SER A 747 -108.64 -31.95 -29.26
C SER A 747 -107.46 -32.08 -28.28
N THR A 748 -106.55 -33.01 -28.55
CA THR A 748 -105.50 -33.43 -27.62
C THR A 748 -104.63 -32.28 -27.12
N PHE A 749 -104.48 -32.19 -25.80
CA PHE A 749 -103.49 -31.37 -25.11
C PHE A 749 -102.30 -32.25 -24.72
N SER A 750 -101.11 -31.67 -24.69
CA SER A 750 -99.90 -32.34 -24.24
C SER A 750 -99.07 -31.38 -23.37
N PRO A 751 -98.87 -31.69 -22.08
CA PRO A 751 -99.38 -32.86 -21.33
C PRO A 751 -100.91 -32.82 -21.09
N THR A 752 -101.49 -33.93 -20.64
CA THR A 752 -102.94 -34.06 -20.41
C THR A 752 -103.42 -33.16 -19.28
N PRO A 753 -104.30 -32.18 -19.52
CA PRO A 753 -104.78 -31.23 -18.52
C PRO A 753 -105.95 -31.76 -17.72
N THR A 754 -106.21 -31.12 -16.58
CA THR A 754 -107.55 -31.07 -15.99
C THR A 754 -108.39 -30.04 -16.75
N LEU A 755 -109.57 -30.43 -17.23
CA LEU A 755 -110.49 -29.57 -17.98
C LEU A 755 -111.67 -29.13 -17.11
N SER A 756 -112.09 -27.87 -17.26
CA SER A 756 -113.36 -27.36 -16.73
C SER A 756 -114.12 -26.59 -17.81
N TYR A 757 -115.47 -26.63 -17.75
CA TYR A 757 -116.35 -26.10 -18.79
C TYR A 757 -117.26 -25.00 -18.22
N GLN A 758 -117.66 -24.08 -19.08
CA GLN A 758 -118.73 -23.13 -18.81
C GLN A 758 -119.44 -22.79 -20.12
N TRP A 759 -120.76 -22.98 -20.17
CA TRP A 759 -121.58 -22.62 -21.31
C TRP A 759 -122.14 -21.21 -21.17
N TYR A 760 -122.33 -20.54 -22.30
CA TYR A 760 -122.74 -19.16 -22.44
C TYR A 760 -123.84 -19.05 -23.51
N ARG A 761 -124.84 -18.22 -23.28
CA ARG A 761 -125.89 -17.85 -24.24
C ARG A 761 -125.72 -16.38 -24.59
N ASN A 762 -125.54 -16.06 -25.87
CA ASN A 762 -125.33 -14.69 -26.38
C ASN A 762 -124.25 -13.89 -25.62
N GLY A 763 -123.21 -14.58 -25.11
CA GLY A 763 -122.14 -13.96 -24.34
C GLY A 763 -122.32 -13.99 -22.82
N THR A 764 -123.52 -14.23 -22.31
CA THR A 764 -123.82 -14.34 -20.87
C THR A 764 -123.65 -15.77 -20.39
N ALA A 765 -123.01 -15.97 -19.23
CA ALA A 765 -122.81 -17.31 -18.66
C ALA A 765 -124.15 -17.94 -18.29
N ILE A 766 -124.35 -19.20 -18.64
CA ILE A 766 -125.53 -19.96 -18.24
C ILE A 766 -125.23 -20.58 -16.88
N THR A 767 -125.93 -20.12 -15.85
CA THR A 767 -125.74 -20.59 -14.48
C THR A 767 -125.89 -22.11 -14.39
N GLY A 768 -124.96 -22.78 -13.69
CA GLY A 768 -124.94 -24.24 -13.51
C GLY A 768 -124.50 -25.06 -14.72
N ALA A 769 -124.33 -24.45 -15.91
CA ALA A 769 -123.90 -25.14 -17.12
C ALA A 769 -122.37 -25.29 -17.17
N THR A 770 -121.82 -26.12 -16.30
CA THR A 770 -120.36 -26.34 -16.14
C THR A 770 -119.88 -27.73 -16.57
N LYS A 771 -120.80 -28.57 -17.04
CA LYS A 771 -120.49 -29.91 -17.57
C LYS A 771 -120.01 -29.83 -19.02
N ALA A 772 -119.33 -30.88 -19.48
CA ALA A 772 -118.90 -31.00 -20.88
C ALA A 772 -120.08 -31.01 -21.88
N THR A 773 -121.30 -31.32 -21.41
CA THR A 773 -122.51 -31.27 -22.24
C THR A 773 -123.51 -30.25 -21.71
N TYR A 774 -124.32 -29.67 -22.61
CA TYR A 774 -125.39 -28.73 -22.28
C TYR A 774 -126.67 -29.08 -23.04
N LYS A 775 -127.81 -29.20 -22.34
CA LYS A 775 -129.12 -29.45 -22.98
C LYS A 775 -129.76 -28.12 -23.36
N LEU A 776 -130.11 -27.96 -24.64
CA LEU A 776 -130.70 -26.73 -25.16
C LEU A 776 -132.14 -26.56 -24.65
N SER A 777 -132.41 -25.40 -24.07
CA SER A 777 -133.70 -24.99 -23.51
C SER A 777 -134.50 -24.11 -24.48
N LYS A 778 -135.75 -23.77 -24.13
CA LYS A 778 -136.55 -22.81 -24.92
C LYS A 778 -135.85 -21.45 -25.06
N ALA A 779 -135.10 -21.03 -24.05
CA ALA A 779 -134.39 -19.76 -24.02
C ALA A 779 -133.18 -19.69 -24.96
N ASP A 780 -132.77 -20.81 -25.59
CA ASP A 780 -131.64 -20.86 -26.51
C ASP A 780 -132.02 -20.65 -27.98
N ARG A 781 -133.32 -20.57 -28.32
CA ARG A 781 -133.78 -20.40 -29.72
C ARG A 781 -133.18 -19.12 -30.32
N HIS A 782 -132.61 -19.24 -31.52
CA HIS A 782 -131.88 -18.19 -32.25
C HIS A 782 -130.64 -17.61 -31.51
N ALA A 783 -130.32 -18.11 -30.32
CA ALA A 783 -129.17 -17.67 -29.56
C ALA A 783 -127.86 -18.32 -30.07
N THR A 784 -126.76 -17.60 -29.90
CA THR A 784 -125.42 -18.18 -30.04
C THR A 784 -125.03 -18.81 -28.71
N VAL A 785 -124.88 -20.14 -28.70
CA VAL A 785 -124.40 -20.89 -27.55
C VAL A 785 -122.89 -21.10 -27.69
N ARG A 786 -122.11 -20.72 -26.66
CA ARG A 786 -120.65 -20.82 -26.64
C ARG A 786 -120.20 -21.59 -25.41
N VAL A 787 -119.23 -22.49 -25.55
CA VAL A 787 -118.53 -23.12 -24.42
C VAL A 787 -117.15 -22.50 -24.25
N LYS A 788 -116.74 -22.22 -23.00
CA LYS A 788 -115.34 -21.98 -22.62
C LYS A 788 -114.82 -23.21 -21.89
N VAL A 789 -113.71 -23.76 -22.37
CA VAL A 789 -113.00 -24.89 -21.78
C VAL A 789 -111.68 -24.39 -21.23
N ARG A 790 -111.48 -24.49 -19.91
CA ARG A 790 -110.22 -24.14 -19.24
C ARG A 790 -109.40 -25.40 -19.00
N ALA A 791 -108.17 -25.41 -19.47
CA ALA A 791 -107.19 -26.48 -19.30
C ALA A 791 -106.10 -26.06 -18.32
N GLN A 792 -105.91 -26.84 -17.27
CA GLN A 792 -104.91 -26.61 -16.23
C GLN A 792 -104.00 -27.83 -16.06
N HIS A 793 -102.70 -27.60 -15.90
CA HIS A 793 -101.73 -28.65 -15.57
C HIS A 793 -100.61 -28.08 -14.71
N SER A 794 -100.13 -28.83 -13.72
CA SER A 794 -99.09 -28.38 -12.79
C SER A 794 -97.83 -27.95 -13.54
N GLY A 795 -97.38 -26.72 -13.28
CA GLY A 795 -96.22 -26.11 -13.93
C GLY A 795 -96.47 -25.55 -15.33
N TYR A 796 -97.69 -25.59 -15.87
CA TYR A 796 -98.03 -25.01 -17.18
C TYR A 796 -98.98 -23.82 -17.01
N ALA A 797 -98.94 -22.86 -17.93
CA ALA A 797 -99.87 -21.73 -17.91
C ALA A 797 -101.31 -22.20 -18.21
N THR A 798 -102.33 -21.71 -17.51
CA THR A 798 -103.73 -22.05 -17.83
C THR A 798 -104.08 -21.65 -19.27
N VAL A 799 -104.64 -22.57 -20.06
CA VAL A 799 -105.10 -22.30 -21.43
C VAL A 799 -106.62 -22.32 -21.46
N VAL A 800 -107.23 -21.35 -22.14
CA VAL A 800 -108.69 -21.31 -22.36
C VAL A 800 -108.98 -21.47 -23.84
N ARG A 801 -109.99 -22.27 -24.16
CA ARG A 801 -110.44 -22.56 -25.51
C ARG A 801 -111.94 -22.39 -25.61
N THR A 802 -112.41 -21.92 -26.75
CA THR A 802 -113.83 -21.61 -26.92
C THR A 802 -114.36 -22.13 -28.25
N ALA A 803 -115.59 -22.62 -28.25
CA ALA A 803 -116.33 -22.97 -29.44
C ALA A 803 -117.75 -22.41 -29.34
N LYS A 804 -118.37 -22.08 -30.49
CA LYS A 804 -119.72 -21.52 -30.54
C LYS A 804 -120.53 -22.16 -31.65
N VAL A 805 -121.85 -22.23 -31.47
CA VAL A 805 -122.83 -22.68 -32.46
C VAL A 805 -124.09 -21.81 -32.36
N LYS A 806 -124.77 -21.56 -33.49
CA LYS A 806 -126.06 -20.87 -33.51
C LYS A 806 -127.18 -21.91 -33.45
N VAL A 807 -128.16 -21.70 -32.58
CA VAL A 807 -129.29 -22.61 -32.43
C VAL A 807 -130.39 -22.21 -33.42
N ALA A 808 -130.86 -23.17 -34.21
CA ALA A 808 -131.92 -22.97 -35.20
C ALA A 808 -133.27 -22.72 -34.52
#